data_AF-A0A267TK49-F1
#
_entry.id   AF-A0A267TK49-F1
#
_cell.length_a   1.000
_cell.length_b   1.000
_cell.length_c   1.000
_cell.angle_alpha   90.00
_cell.angle_beta   90.00
_cell.angle_gamma   90.00
#
_symmetry.space_group_name_H-M   'P 1'
#
loop_
_entity.id
_entity.type
_entity.pdbx_description
1 polymer ?
#
loop_
_entity_poly.entity_id
_entity_poly.type
_entity_poly.pdbx_seq_one_letter_code
_entity_poly.pdbx_strand_id
1 'polypeptide(L)'
;MLPIIPTVKFLHKIKCYWAKPIVMKQDVANVFIHKKTNEVGMTASQALFQLLMLLCVVQMTVTNAMAQLSTPVGTWRTHFNYKKAKALAQAGNLIYCATEQGLFYYDKSANEANILTKLDGLSNNQIAQIKIHTSLKLLIIGYTSGALDLVQLDSQFEPTSQIITLKFIEENTAILSSKKVSDISFYQNTAFMSYDFGLVVLDLDKKEVKETYLYLGENGNALGVSQSVVVGSILYISTPIGIRQATLSNEVNLQYFGNWTTLKSPSGTALKGALCVTGTQLWIGSIEGDLWKYTNGQLLSTLKFATGIDKLITLDTQHLLIKNASVLRVYQTSDESVSRLTEPLALQLQDGFWDSQQKFWIADYANGLVSNISGTYKSYSPTSQDTLFQYRKDSIILDSDKNRWTRLGAYQGIMVETPAQKRTYLYTGKGQGNLPSASVASMTLDKYGQIWVGTTAGVAVFDDPASVVSGRNLDAYTPIFEKRRLLANETVTTIAIDGGNRKWMGTNNGVFLFSEDGTELVNNFTVKNSPLPSNQISYIGIEPSTGEVYIRTSQGMVSYQGTAMEAGDNISGKALIYPNPVRPEYEGLITIDGLYENVVVKITDVAGRLIYETKSNGSRAVWNGQYPTGGKVPTGIYYVMTSTDEGNQALMGKIAVVR
;
A
#
# COMPACT_ATOMS: atom_id res chain seq x y z
N MET A 1 42.64 -9.39 32.75
CA MET A 1 43.86 -9.46 31.93
C MET A 1 43.98 -10.89 31.42
N LEU A 2 44.12 -11.07 30.10
CA LEU A 2 44.27 -12.34 29.31
C LEU A 2 43.01 -13.26 29.16
N PRO A 3 42.83 -13.95 28.01
CA PRO A 3 42.82 -13.43 26.64
C PRO A 3 41.70 -14.02 25.73
N ILE A 4 41.49 -13.35 24.58
CA ILE A 4 40.73 -13.78 23.38
C ILE A 4 41.71 -14.42 22.38
N ILE A 5 41.25 -15.40 21.55
CA ILE A 5 41.68 -15.84 20.17
C ILE A 5 41.54 -17.39 20.02
N PRO A 6 41.14 -18.01 18.86
CA PRO A 6 40.18 -17.62 17.80
C PRO A 6 39.32 -18.79 17.21
N THR A 7 38.10 -18.49 16.75
CA THR A 7 37.18 -19.43 16.08
C THR A 7 37.39 -19.43 14.56
N VAL A 8 38.34 -20.19 13.99
CA VAL A 8 38.50 -20.27 12.50
C VAL A 8 38.76 -21.68 11.92
N LYS A 9 39.04 -22.74 12.70
CA LYS A 9 39.39 -24.06 12.11
C LYS A 9 38.28 -25.11 11.97
N PHE A 10 37.01 -24.82 12.30
CA PHE A 10 35.95 -25.84 12.28
C PHE A 10 35.12 -25.91 10.98
N LEU A 11 35.19 -24.91 10.10
CA LEU A 11 34.31 -24.82 8.92
C LEU A 11 34.84 -25.53 7.65
N HIS A 12 36.02 -26.13 7.68
CA HIS A 12 36.62 -26.75 6.47
C HIS A 12 36.49 -28.28 6.38
N LYS A 13 35.85 -28.96 7.34
CA LYS A 13 35.71 -30.43 7.33
C LYS A 13 34.28 -30.98 7.13
N ILE A 14 33.27 -30.13 6.95
CA ILE A 14 31.86 -30.55 6.74
C ILE A 14 31.40 -30.24 5.30
N LYS A 15 32.17 -30.68 4.29
CA LYS A 15 31.78 -30.50 2.88
C LYS A 15 31.47 -31.80 2.12
N CYS A 16 31.46 -32.97 2.77
CA CYS A 16 31.31 -34.25 2.05
C CYS A 16 30.17 -35.18 2.53
N TYR A 17 29.18 -34.73 3.30
CA TYR A 17 28.12 -35.64 3.81
C TYR A 17 26.70 -35.06 3.78
N TRP A 18 26.21 -34.56 2.65
CA TRP A 18 24.78 -34.25 2.47
C TRP A 18 24.29 -34.60 1.07
N ALA A 19 24.10 -35.89 0.83
CA ALA A 19 23.31 -36.42 -0.29
C ALA A 19 22.64 -37.74 0.14
N LYS A 20 21.66 -37.65 1.06
CA LYS A 20 20.55 -38.58 1.35
C LYS A 20 19.87 -38.21 2.68
N PRO A 21 18.57 -38.53 2.90
CA PRO A 21 17.91 -38.26 4.17
C PRO A 21 18.51 -39.15 5.26
N ILE A 22 19.13 -38.54 6.27
CA ILE A 22 19.74 -39.26 7.38
C ILE A 22 18.66 -39.54 8.43
N VAL A 23 18.28 -40.82 8.55
CA VAL A 23 17.75 -41.36 9.81
C VAL A 23 18.89 -41.23 10.83
N MET A 24 18.73 -40.35 11.82
CA MET A 24 19.69 -40.26 12.92
C MET A 24 19.75 -41.62 13.64
N LYS A 25 20.88 -42.32 13.51
CA LYS A 25 21.19 -43.46 14.38
C LYS A 25 21.48 -42.95 15.79
N GLN A 26 21.00 -43.69 16.80
CA GLN A 26 21.20 -43.47 18.24
C GLN A 26 22.63 -43.09 18.65
N ASP A 27 23.63 -43.48 17.85
CA ASP A 27 25.05 -43.31 18.14
C ASP A 27 25.52 -41.84 18.18
N VAL A 28 24.91 -40.93 17.40
CA VAL A 28 25.35 -39.51 17.36
C VAL A 28 24.87 -38.73 18.59
N ALA A 29 23.67 -39.03 19.09
CA ALA A 29 23.11 -38.42 20.28
C ALA A 29 23.92 -38.78 21.54
N ASN A 30 24.37 -40.04 21.63
CA ASN A 30 25.19 -40.51 22.74
C ASN A 30 26.54 -39.80 22.81
N VAL A 31 27.19 -39.54 21.66
CA VAL A 31 28.47 -38.82 21.60
C VAL A 31 28.31 -37.36 22.06
N PHE A 32 27.20 -36.70 21.72
CA PHE A 32 26.95 -35.31 22.10
C PHE A 32 26.64 -35.17 23.61
N ILE A 33 25.84 -36.07 24.16
CA ILE A 33 25.51 -36.10 25.59
C ILE A 33 26.78 -36.36 26.41
N HIS A 34 27.60 -37.33 26.01
CA HIS A 34 28.79 -37.71 26.78
C HIS A 34 29.88 -36.62 26.79
N LYS A 35 29.97 -35.81 25.73
CA LYS A 35 30.93 -34.72 25.62
C LYS A 35 30.53 -33.49 26.45
N LYS A 36 29.23 -33.15 26.47
CA LYS A 36 28.71 -32.02 27.28
C LYS A 36 28.70 -32.30 28.79
N THR A 37 28.48 -33.55 29.22
CA THR A 37 28.56 -33.92 30.64
C THR A 37 29.97 -33.76 31.20
N ASN A 38 31.01 -33.95 30.37
CA ASN A 38 32.40 -33.87 30.82
C ASN A 38 33.00 -32.45 30.77
N GLU A 39 32.48 -31.54 29.95
CA GLU A 39 33.02 -30.17 29.81
C GLU A 39 32.37 -29.14 30.74
N VAL A 40 31.15 -29.37 31.26
CA VAL A 40 30.37 -28.33 31.99
C VAL A 40 29.82 -28.80 33.34
N GLY A 41 30.11 -30.03 33.79
CA GLY A 41 29.58 -30.55 35.06
C GLY A 41 28.05 -30.67 35.10
N MET A 42 27.41 -30.76 33.94
CA MET A 42 25.96 -30.92 33.79
C MET A 42 25.56 -32.40 33.90
N THR A 43 24.40 -32.67 34.50
CA THR A 43 23.83 -34.03 34.54
C THR A 43 23.31 -34.45 33.15
N ALA A 44 23.28 -35.76 32.85
CA ALA A 44 22.79 -36.27 31.57
C ALA A 44 21.35 -35.83 31.25
N SER A 45 20.52 -35.66 32.28
CA SER A 45 19.16 -35.09 32.18
C SER A 45 19.15 -33.66 31.64
N GLN A 46 20.02 -32.79 32.14
CA GLN A 46 20.12 -31.39 31.70
C GLN A 46 20.64 -31.26 30.26
N ALA A 47 21.57 -32.14 29.86
CA ALA A 47 22.07 -32.19 28.49
C ALA A 47 20.98 -32.65 27.49
N LEU A 48 20.17 -33.65 27.88
CA LEU A 48 19.05 -34.15 27.08
C LEU A 48 17.97 -33.06 26.92
N PHE A 49 17.65 -32.33 27.98
CA PHE A 49 16.66 -31.25 27.96
C PHE A 49 17.08 -30.09 27.05
N GLN A 50 18.37 -29.69 27.07
CA GLN A 50 18.88 -28.67 26.14
C GLN A 50 18.87 -29.14 24.68
N LEU A 51 19.14 -30.43 24.42
CA LEU A 51 19.07 -31.00 23.07
C LEU A 51 17.63 -31.00 22.55
N LEU A 52 16.66 -31.35 23.40
CA LEU A 52 15.23 -31.31 23.08
C LEU A 52 14.72 -29.88 22.83
N MET A 53 15.18 -28.90 23.62
CA MET A 53 14.89 -27.48 23.39
C MET A 53 15.48 -26.99 22.07
N LEU A 54 16.72 -27.37 21.75
CA LEU A 54 17.35 -27.02 20.48
C LEU A 54 16.61 -27.65 19.30
N LEU A 55 16.19 -28.92 19.42
CA LEU A 55 15.36 -29.61 18.43
C LEU A 55 14.00 -28.94 18.27
N CYS A 56 13.33 -28.53 19.36
CA CYS A 56 12.07 -27.79 19.29
C CYS A 56 12.25 -26.42 18.62
N VAL A 57 13.32 -25.69 18.92
CA VAL A 57 13.63 -24.40 18.29
C VAL A 57 13.92 -24.60 16.80
N VAL A 58 14.70 -25.63 16.43
CA VAL A 58 14.97 -25.96 15.03
C VAL A 58 13.70 -26.41 14.32
N GLN A 59 12.82 -27.16 14.99
CA GLN A 59 11.56 -27.61 14.42
C GLN A 59 10.58 -26.44 14.26
N MET A 60 10.56 -25.48 15.20
CA MET A 60 9.81 -24.21 15.09
C MET A 60 10.35 -23.30 13.99
N THR A 61 11.68 -23.23 13.78
CA THR A 61 12.25 -22.45 12.67
C THR A 61 12.03 -23.13 11.32
N VAL A 62 12.05 -24.45 11.26
CA VAL A 62 11.71 -25.22 10.04
C VAL A 62 10.21 -25.14 9.72
N THR A 63 9.32 -25.14 10.72
CA THR A 63 7.88 -24.89 10.49
C THR A 63 7.62 -23.46 10.04
N ASN A 64 8.35 -22.46 10.55
CA ASN A 64 8.22 -21.08 10.07
C ASN A 64 8.81 -20.88 8.67
N ALA A 65 9.86 -21.62 8.30
CA ALA A 65 10.40 -21.63 6.94
C ALA A 65 9.47 -22.36 5.94
N MET A 66 8.75 -23.39 6.39
CA MET A 66 7.74 -24.11 5.59
C MET A 66 6.35 -23.44 5.64
N ALA A 67 6.11 -22.50 6.55
CA ALA A 67 4.91 -21.68 6.65
C ALA A 67 4.93 -20.45 5.72
N GLN A 68 5.96 -20.28 4.89
CA GLN A 68 5.80 -19.60 3.61
C GLN A 68 4.95 -20.49 2.70
N LEU A 69 3.67 -20.63 3.04
CA LEU A 69 2.65 -20.99 2.06
C LEU A 69 2.83 -20.02 0.89
N SER A 70 3.07 -20.58 -0.29
CA SER A 70 3.05 -19.85 -1.54
C SER A 70 1.80 -18.98 -1.58
N THR A 71 2.00 -17.67 -1.65
CA THR A 71 0.92 -16.69 -1.75
C THR A 71 -0.05 -17.17 -2.83
N PRO A 72 -1.37 -17.28 -2.56
CA PRO A 72 -2.29 -17.74 -3.59
C PRO A 72 -2.19 -16.85 -4.82
N VAL A 73 -2.14 -17.46 -6.01
CA VAL A 73 -2.11 -16.73 -7.27
C VAL A 73 -3.37 -15.88 -7.41
N GLY A 74 -3.22 -14.66 -7.92
CA GLY A 74 -4.31 -13.70 -8.05
C GLY A 74 -4.46 -12.74 -6.87
N THR A 75 -3.67 -12.92 -5.80
CA THR A 75 -3.72 -12.05 -4.63
C THR A 75 -2.86 -10.79 -4.80
N TRP A 76 -3.26 -9.73 -4.10
CA TRP A 76 -2.56 -8.45 -4.07
C TRP A 76 -1.93 -8.21 -2.69
N ARG A 77 -0.85 -7.45 -2.66
CA ARG A 77 -0.21 -6.96 -1.44
C ARG A 77 0.18 -5.51 -1.59
N THR A 78 0.11 -4.75 -0.50
CA THR A 78 0.51 -3.34 -0.48
C THR A 78 1.91 -3.19 0.10
N HIS A 79 2.71 -2.31 -0.49
CA HIS A 79 4.06 -1.94 -0.04
C HIS A 79 4.11 -0.42 0.23
N PHE A 80 3.26 0.04 1.14
CA PHE A 80 3.13 1.46 1.47
C PHE A 80 4.12 1.90 2.55
N ASN A 81 4.50 3.18 2.51
CA ASN A 81 5.31 3.81 3.53
C ASN A 81 4.42 4.51 4.57
N TYR A 82 4.49 4.04 5.82
CA TYR A 82 3.69 4.54 6.94
C TYR A 82 4.42 5.58 7.82
N LYS A 83 5.52 6.17 7.34
CA LYS A 83 6.28 7.22 8.04
C LYS A 83 5.70 8.62 7.89
N LYS A 84 4.85 8.86 6.89
CA LYS A 84 4.27 10.18 6.65
C LYS A 84 2.90 10.33 7.30
N ALA A 85 2.87 10.33 8.63
CA ALA A 85 1.62 10.42 9.39
C ALA A 85 1.01 11.83 9.31
N LYS A 86 -0.33 11.90 9.28
CA LYS A 86 -1.10 13.12 9.09
C LYS A 86 -2.13 13.39 10.19
N ALA A 87 -2.80 12.34 10.64
CA ALA A 87 -3.92 12.43 11.56
C ALA A 87 -4.01 11.20 12.44
N LEU A 88 -4.44 11.39 13.69
CA LEU A 88 -4.65 10.32 14.64
C LEU A 88 -6.11 10.25 15.10
N ALA A 89 -6.56 9.05 15.44
CA ALA A 89 -7.77 8.86 16.23
C ALA A 89 -7.53 7.75 17.26
N GLN A 90 -8.04 7.91 18.47
CA GLN A 90 -7.88 6.94 19.54
C GLN A 90 -9.24 6.44 20.03
N ALA A 91 -9.33 5.13 20.28
CA ALA A 91 -10.38 4.56 21.10
C ALA A 91 -9.86 3.33 21.86
N GLY A 92 -10.12 3.28 23.17
CA GLY A 92 -9.62 2.20 24.03
C GLY A 92 -8.08 2.05 23.95
N ASN A 93 -7.65 0.84 23.58
CA ASN A 93 -6.24 0.49 23.43
C ASN A 93 -5.68 0.75 22.02
N LEU A 94 -6.53 1.14 21.08
CA LEU A 94 -6.15 1.29 19.68
C LEU A 94 -5.90 2.75 19.33
N ILE A 95 -4.84 2.96 18.54
CA ILE A 95 -4.48 4.25 17.96
C ILE A 95 -4.46 4.10 16.45
N TYR A 96 -5.44 4.68 15.80
CA TYR A 96 -5.50 4.77 14.35
C TYR A 96 -4.61 5.90 13.87
N CYS A 97 -3.80 5.63 12.85
CA CYS A 97 -2.85 6.57 12.27
C CYS A 97 -3.02 6.60 10.75
N ALA A 98 -3.53 7.72 10.25
CA ALA A 98 -3.63 7.99 8.83
C ALA A 98 -2.31 8.57 8.30
N THR A 99 -1.84 8.04 7.17
CA THR A 99 -0.59 8.46 6.52
C THR A 99 -0.84 8.97 5.10
N GLU A 100 0.19 9.40 4.39
CA GLU A 100 0.07 9.75 2.95
C GLU A 100 -0.45 8.62 2.07
N GLN A 101 -0.12 7.36 2.40
CA GLN A 101 -0.32 6.23 1.49
C GLN A 101 -1.28 5.17 2.02
N GLY A 102 -1.62 5.20 3.30
CA GLY A 102 -2.53 4.21 3.89
C GLY A 102 -2.88 4.49 5.35
N LEU A 103 -3.61 3.55 5.93
CA LEU A 103 -4.07 3.55 7.32
C LEU A 103 -3.50 2.34 8.04
N PHE A 104 -3.15 2.53 9.31
CA PHE A 104 -2.92 1.44 10.22
C PHE A 104 -3.47 1.80 11.60
N TYR A 105 -3.65 0.82 12.46
CA TYR A 105 -3.91 1.02 13.87
C TYR A 105 -2.89 0.27 14.71
N TYR A 106 -2.43 0.91 15.77
CA TYR A 106 -1.51 0.33 16.73
C TYR A 106 -2.29 -0.10 17.98
N ASP A 107 -2.18 -1.37 18.35
CA ASP A 107 -2.71 -1.90 19.59
C ASP A 107 -1.66 -1.79 20.69
N LYS A 108 -1.94 -0.93 21.68
CA LYS A 108 -1.07 -0.74 22.84
C LYS A 108 -0.92 -2.00 23.70
N SER A 109 -1.91 -2.88 23.70
CA SER A 109 -1.92 -4.10 24.53
C SER A 109 -1.14 -5.24 23.88
N ALA A 110 -1.32 -5.45 22.57
CA ALA A 110 -0.53 -6.42 21.81
C ALA A 110 0.86 -5.89 21.41
N ASN A 111 1.09 -4.57 21.48
CA ASN A 111 2.30 -3.90 20.97
C ASN A 111 2.53 -4.21 19.48
N GLU A 112 1.46 -4.15 18.69
CA GLU A 112 1.44 -4.51 17.28
C GLU A 112 0.75 -3.44 16.44
N ALA A 113 1.25 -3.23 15.21
CA ALA A 113 0.64 -2.35 14.24
C ALA A 113 -0.05 -3.18 13.13
N ASN A 114 -1.34 -2.96 12.97
CA ASN A 114 -2.21 -3.65 12.01
C ASN A 114 -2.60 -2.70 10.88
N ILE A 115 -2.45 -3.16 9.64
CA ILE A 115 -2.68 -2.33 8.45
C ILE A 115 -4.12 -2.50 7.96
N LEU A 116 -4.74 -1.39 7.52
CA LEU A 116 -6.03 -1.40 6.84
C LEU A 116 -5.89 -0.83 5.42
N THR A 117 -6.39 -1.56 4.42
CA THR A 117 -6.18 -1.31 3.00
C THR A 117 -7.50 -1.39 2.21
N LYS A 118 -7.43 -1.15 0.89
CA LYS A 118 -8.55 -1.42 -0.02
C LYS A 118 -8.98 -2.90 -0.05
N LEU A 119 -8.08 -3.83 0.30
CA LEU A 119 -8.41 -5.25 0.38
C LEU A 119 -9.38 -5.55 1.54
N ASP A 120 -9.34 -4.72 2.57
CA ASP A 120 -10.19 -4.83 3.74
C ASP A 120 -11.54 -4.10 3.54
N GLY A 121 -11.76 -3.52 2.36
CA GLY A 121 -13.00 -2.85 1.97
C GLY A 121 -12.92 -1.32 1.91
N LEU A 122 -11.77 -0.71 2.22
CA LEU A 122 -11.60 0.74 2.06
C LEU A 122 -11.76 1.16 0.60
N SER A 123 -12.39 2.31 0.37
CA SER A 123 -12.66 2.82 -0.97
C SER A 123 -11.45 3.50 -1.61
N ASN A 124 -10.54 4.07 -0.79
CA ASN A 124 -9.38 4.83 -1.24
C ASN A 124 -8.21 4.71 -0.23
N ASN A 125 -7.02 5.11 -0.63
CA ASN A 125 -5.80 5.10 0.19
C ASN A 125 -5.24 6.51 0.49
N GLN A 126 -5.70 7.54 -0.22
CA GLN A 126 -5.28 8.93 -0.02
C GLN A 126 -6.07 9.59 1.11
N ILE A 127 -5.75 9.23 2.34
CA ILE A 127 -6.47 9.70 3.53
C ILE A 127 -6.04 11.13 3.87
N ALA A 128 -7.04 11.97 4.12
CA ALA A 128 -6.87 13.36 4.52
C ALA A 128 -7.08 13.55 6.03
N GLN A 129 -8.12 12.94 6.59
CA GLN A 129 -8.48 13.09 8.00
C GLN A 129 -9.16 11.81 8.53
N ILE A 130 -8.99 11.52 9.81
CA ILE A 130 -9.70 10.45 10.52
C ILE A 130 -10.26 10.95 11.86
N LYS A 131 -11.40 10.41 12.28
CA LYS A 131 -11.99 10.71 13.59
C LYS A 131 -12.84 9.54 14.07
N ILE A 132 -12.83 9.26 15.36
CA ILE A 132 -13.68 8.21 15.95
C ILE A 132 -14.80 8.83 16.76
N HIS A 133 -16.02 8.40 16.46
CA HIS A 133 -17.19 8.64 17.31
C HIS A 133 -17.33 7.48 18.30
N THR A 134 -16.86 7.69 19.53
CA THR A 134 -16.70 6.62 20.53
C THR A 134 -18.01 5.95 20.93
N SER A 135 -19.10 6.71 21.10
CA SER A 135 -20.40 6.15 21.50
C SER A 135 -21.05 5.29 20.41
N LEU A 136 -20.82 5.63 19.13
CA LEU A 136 -21.33 4.86 17.99
C LEU A 136 -20.34 3.78 17.52
N LYS A 137 -19.13 3.74 18.11
CA LYS A 137 -18.03 2.87 17.69
C LYS A 137 -17.82 2.97 16.18
N LEU A 138 -17.71 4.20 15.69
CA LEU A 138 -17.64 4.49 14.26
C LEU A 138 -16.36 5.26 13.96
N LEU A 139 -15.51 4.70 13.09
CA LEU A 139 -14.37 5.42 12.52
C LEU A 139 -14.82 6.07 11.21
N ILE A 140 -14.66 7.39 11.13
CA ILE A 140 -14.85 8.15 9.90
C ILE A 140 -13.50 8.39 9.26
N ILE A 141 -13.38 8.00 7.99
CA ILE A 141 -12.19 8.21 7.16
C ILE A 141 -12.57 9.18 6.04
N GLY A 142 -11.93 10.35 6.04
CA GLY A 142 -12.09 11.36 4.99
C GLY A 142 -10.93 11.32 4.01
N TYR A 143 -11.23 11.25 2.71
CA TYR A 143 -10.21 11.18 1.65
C TYR A 143 -9.92 12.53 1.00
N THR A 144 -8.79 12.62 0.30
CA THR A 144 -8.45 13.81 -0.51
C THR A 144 -9.39 14.01 -1.69
N SER A 145 -10.03 12.95 -2.18
CA SER A 145 -11.04 13.00 -3.26
C SER A 145 -12.40 13.51 -2.80
N GLY A 146 -12.64 13.60 -1.48
CA GLY A 146 -13.92 13.93 -0.88
C GLY A 146 -14.84 12.74 -0.62
N ALA A 147 -14.45 11.54 -1.04
CA ALA A 147 -15.12 10.33 -0.58
C ALA A 147 -14.94 10.17 0.94
N LEU A 148 -15.88 9.47 1.57
CA LEU A 148 -15.85 9.13 2.98
C LEU A 148 -16.09 7.64 3.16
N ASP A 149 -15.35 7.01 4.06
CA ASP A 149 -15.68 5.67 4.56
C ASP A 149 -16.11 5.76 6.03
N LEU A 150 -17.23 5.11 6.34
CA LEU A 150 -17.75 4.92 7.69
C LEU A 150 -17.52 3.47 8.08
N VAL A 151 -16.48 3.23 8.88
CA VAL A 151 -16.05 1.89 9.32
C VAL A 151 -16.66 1.60 10.68
N GLN A 152 -17.51 0.57 10.74
CA GLN A 152 -18.07 0.12 12.02
C GLN A 152 -16.98 -0.60 12.82
N LEU A 153 -16.87 -0.22 14.10
CA LEU A 153 -15.95 -0.84 15.06
C LEU A 153 -16.72 -1.75 16.02
N ASP A 154 -16.05 -2.78 16.51
CA ASP A 154 -16.61 -3.74 17.46
C ASP A 154 -16.58 -3.23 18.92
N SER A 155 -16.83 -4.12 19.89
CA SER A 155 -16.79 -3.77 21.31
C SER A 155 -15.41 -3.35 21.83
N GLN A 156 -14.33 -3.78 21.18
CA GLN A 156 -12.94 -3.50 21.51
C GLN A 156 -12.37 -2.36 20.64
N PHE A 157 -13.21 -1.78 19.78
CA PHE A 157 -12.88 -0.77 18.79
C PHE A 157 -12.04 -1.29 17.60
N GLU A 158 -11.97 -2.59 17.38
CA GLU A 158 -11.35 -3.16 16.17
C GLU A 158 -12.24 -2.93 14.94
N PRO A 159 -11.65 -2.69 13.75
CA PRO A 159 -12.43 -2.45 12.54
C PRO A 159 -13.11 -3.74 12.08
N THR A 160 -14.40 -3.66 11.79
CA THR A 160 -15.17 -4.76 11.19
C THR A 160 -15.17 -4.66 9.67
N SER A 161 -15.64 -5.72 8.99
CA SER A 161 -15.86 -5.70 7.53
C SER A 161 -17.05 -4.83 7.09
N GLN A 162 -17.80 -4.23 8.02
CA GLN A 162 -18.93 -3.36 7.71
C GLN A 162 -18.44 -1.93 7.45
N ILE A 163 -18.22 -1.62 6.18
CA ILE A 163 -17.77 -0.31 5.70
C ILE A 163 -18.82 0.28 4.77
N ILE A 164 -19.26 1.51 5.06
CA ILE A 164 -20.16 2.26 4.19
C ILE A 164 -19.39 3.39 3.54
N THR A 165 -19.31 3.38 2.21
CA THR A 165 -18.67 4.44 1.44
C THR A 165 -19.70 5.46 0.96
N LEU A 166 -19.45 6.74 1.24
CA LEU A 166 -20.22 7.87 0.75
C LEU A 166 -19.40 8.65 -0.30
N LYS A 167 -19.85 8.63 -1.56
CA LYS A 167 -19.13 9.25 -2.71
C LYS A 167 -19.74 10.54 -3.22
N PHE A 168 -20.80 11.03 -2.58
CA PHE A 168 -21.57 12.18 -3.08
C PHE A 168 -20.72 13.44 -3.30
N ILE A 169 -19.68 13.72 -2.49
CA ILE A 169 -18.75 14.83 -2.77
C ILE A 169 -17.80 14.49 -3.91
N GLU A 170 -17.19 13.30 -3.89
CA GLU A 170 -16.26 12.82 -4.92
C GLU A 170 -16.89 12.91 -6.32
N GLU A 171 -18.14 12.48 -6.46
CA GLU A 171 -18.87 12.40 -7.73
C GLU A 171 -19.52 13.73 -8.14
N ASN A 172 -19.61 14.71 -7.24
CA ASN A 172 -20.24 16.00 -7.57
C ASN A 172 -19.32 16.91 -8.39
N THR A 173 -19.56 17.00 -9.69
CA THR A 173 -18.76 17.81 -10.63
C THR A 173 -19.01 19.32 -10.53
N ALA A 174 -20.04 19.76 -9.80
CA ALA A 174 -20.31 21.19 -9.60
C ALA A 174 -19.37 21.83 -8.57
N ILE A 175 -18.71 21.04 -7.72
CA ILE A 175 -17.71 21.51 -6.78
C ILE A 175 -16.37 21.65 -7.52
N LEU A 176 -15.98 22.89 -7.81
CA LEU A 176 -14.74 23.21 -8.55
C LEU A 176 -13.52 23.38 -7.64
N SER A 177 -13.73 23.61 -6.35
CA SER A 177 -12.65 23.71 -5.37
C SER A 177 -12.14 22.33 -4.97
N SER A 178 -11.06 22.32 -4.19
CA SER A 178 -10.58 21.11 -3.52
C SER A 178 -11.72 20.45 -2.70
N LYS A 179 -11.80 19.13 -2.84
CA LYS A 179 -12.75 18.24 -2.13
C LYS A 179 -12.09 17.54 -0.95
N LYS A 180 -10.84 17.89 -0.63
CA LYS A 180 -10.11 17.31 0.48
C LYS A 180 -10.83 17.64 1.79
N VAL A 181 -11.06 16.61 2.61
CA VAL A 181 -11.54 16.80 3.99
C VAL A 181 -10.46 17.50 4.80
N SER A 182 -10.75 18.69 5.31
CA SER A 182 -9.82 19.51 6.10
C SER A 182 -9.88 19.18 7.60
N ASP A 183 -11.08 18.97 8.13
CA ASP A 183 -11.30 18.66 9.55
C ASP A 183 -12.63 17.92 9.76
N ILE A 184 -12.72 17.19 10.87
CA ILE A 184 -13.93 16.48 11.31
C ILE A 184 -14.18 16.80 12.77
N SER A 185 -15.37 17.31 13.08
CA SER A 185 -15.83 17.52 14.46
C SER A 185 -17.20 16.89 14.69
N PHE A 186 -17.56 16.69 15.95
CA PHE A 186 -18.80 16.03 16.34
C PHE A 186 -19.63 16.90 17.27
N TYR A 187 -20.95 16.77 17.16
CA TYR A 187 -21.91 17.21 18.15
C TYR A 187 -23.01 16.18 18.25
N GLN A 188 -23.05 15.45 19.37
CA GLN A 188 -23.93 14.28 19.51
C GLN A 188 -23.70 13.34 18.30
N ASN A 189 -24.75 12.76 17.73
CA ASN A 189 -24.66 11.88 16.55
C ASN A 189 -24.59 12.65 15.21
N THR A 190 -24.12 13.89 15.21
CA THR A 190 -23.88 14.68 13.99
C THR A 190 -22.40 14.90 13.79
N ALA A 191 -21.89 14.67 12.58
CA ALA A 191 -20.53 15.04 12.19
C ALA A 191 -20.52 16.28 11.30
N PHE A 192 -19.63 17.22 11.60
CA PHE A 192 -19.34 18.37 10.78
C PHE A 192 -18.02 18.16 10.05
N MET A 193 -18.09 18.13 8.73
CA MET A 193 -16.98 17.88 7.83
C MET A 193 -16.58 19.20 7.17
N SER A 194 -15.36 19.66 7.44
CA SER A 194 -14.84 20.93 6.92
C SER A 194 -14.17 20.72 5.55
N TYR A 195 -14.48 21.58 4.58
CA TYR A 195 -13.93 21.54 3.22
C TYR A 195 -13.60 22.95 2.72
N ASP A 196 -12.76 23.02 1.68
CA ASP A 196 -12.38 24.30 1.05
C ASP A 196 -13.56 25.01 0.34
N PHE A 197 -14.71 24.35 0.19
CA PHE A 197 -15.96 24.95 -0.30
C PHE A 197 -17.00 25.28 0.78
N GLY A 198 -16.85 24.78 2.00
CA GLY A 198 -17.88 24.93 3.03
C GLY A 198 -17.88 23.82 4.07
N LEU A 199 -19.04 23.62 4.72
CA LEU A 199 -19.25 22.63 5.76
C LEU A 199 -20.30 21.61 5.32
N VAL A 200 -20.01 20.31 5.42
CA VAL A 200 -21.01 19.24 5.18
C VAL A 200 -21.40 18.63 6.53
N VAL A 201 -22.70 18.46 6.73
CA VAL A 201 -23.28 17.92 7.96
C VAL A 201 -23.76 16.50 7.69
N LEU A 202 -23.24 15.54 8.45
CA LEU A 202 -23.64 14.14 8.36
C LEU A 202 -24.49 13.74 9.57
N ASP A 203 -25.59 13.05 9.29
CA ASP A 203 -26.36 12.31 10.28
C ASP A 203 -25.71 10.92 10.44
N LEU A 204 -25.14 10.63 11.61
CA LEU A 204 -24.41 9.38 11.84
C LEU A 204 -25.33 8.20 12.15
N ASP A 205 -26.57 8.45 12.57
CA ASP A 205 -27.56 7.39 12.79
C ASP A 205 -28.08 6.88 11.45
N LYS A 206 -28.38 7.80 10.53
CA LYS A 206 -28.81 7.48 9.16
C LYS A 206 -27.68 7.20 8.18
N LYS A 207 -26.45 7.60 8.55
CA LYS A 207 -25.24 7.48 7.72
C LYS A 207 -25.37 8.19 6.38
N GLU A 208 -25.98 9.39 6.40
CA GLU A 208 -26.26 10.19 5.21
C GLU A 208 -25.91 11.66 5.42
N VAL A 209 -25.89 12.41 4.31
CA VAL A 209 -25.74 13.86 4.36
C VAL A 209 -27.05 14.48 4.79
N LYS A 210 -27.02 15.18 5.90
CA LYS A 210 -28.15 15.95 6.38
C LYS A 210 -28.25 17.28 5.64
N GLU A 211 -27.16 18.05 5.63
CA GLU A 211 -27.12 19.40 5.05
C GLU A 211 -25.72 19.75 4.51
N THR A 212 -25.63 20.77 3.66
CA THR A 212 -24.35 21.32 3.18
C THR A 212 -24.40 22.84 3.18
N TYR A 213 -23.45 23.47 3.88
CA TYR A 213 -23.35 24.91 4.07
C TYR A 213 -22.21 25.47 3.21
N LEU A 214 -22.55 25.93 2.00
CA LEU A 214 -21.59 26.48 1.04
C LEU A 214 -21.45 28.00 1.17
N TYR A 215 -22.59 28.67 1.34
CA TYR A 215 -22.74 30.12 1.18
C TYR A 215 -22.61 30.86 2.51
N LEU A 216 -21.57 30.54 3.26
CA LEU A 216 -21.32 31.09 4.59
C LEU A 216 -20.57 32.44 4.56
N GLY A 217 -20.30 32.99 3.38
CA GLY A 217 -19.64 34.29 3.20
C GLY A 217 -20.55 35.49 3.44
N GLU A 218 -19.96 36.68 3.50
CA GLU A 218 -20.73 37.92 3.43
C GLU A 218 -21.57 37.95 2.15
N ASN A 219 -22.82 38.40 2.26
CA ASN A 219 -23.80 38.42 1.17
C ASN A 219 -24.11 37.05 0.54
N GLY A 220 -23.86 35.94 1.27
CA GLY A 220 -24.12 34.59 0.75
C GLY A 220 -23.10 34.10 -0.27
N ASN A 221 -21.87 34.62 -0.24
CA ASN A 221 -20.80 34.11 -1.09
C ASN A 221 -20.31 32.74 -0.61
N ALA A 222 -19.78 31.93 -1.53
CA ALA A 222 -19.15 30.66 -1.20
C ALA A 222 -17.94 30.88 -0.26
N LEU A 223 -17.83 30.08 0.80
CA LEU A 223 -16.81 30.25 1.82
C LEU A 223 -16.30 28.90 2.32
N GLY A 224 -15.01 28.66 2.11
CA GLY A 224 -14.33 27.48 2.65
C GLY A 224 -14.21 27.49 4.17
N VAL A 225 -14.24 26.29 4.75
CA VAL A 225 -14.06 26.05 6.18
C VAL A 225 -12.83 25.16 6.36
N SER A 226 -11.84 25.66 7.08
CA SER A 226 -10.59 24.91 7.34
C SER A 226 -10.67 24.03 8.59
N GLN A 227 -11.49 24.43 9.57
CA GLN A 227 -11.67 23.72 10.83
C GLN A 227 -13.04 24.01 11.44
N SER A 228 -13.58 23.05 12.19
CA SER A 228 -14.82 23.21 12.95
C SER A 228 -14.65 22.69 14.37
N VAL A 229 -15.22 23.37 15.37
CA VAL A 229 -15.29 22.88 16.74
C VAL A 229 -16.62 23.28 17.37
N VAL A 230 -17.09 22.48 18.33
CA VAL A 230 -18.35 22.74 19.03
C VAL A 230 -18.07 22.88 20.51
N VAL A 231 -18.58 23.95 21.12
CA VAL A 231 -18.51 24.19 22.57
C VAL A 231 -19.91 24.50 23.08
N GLY A 232 -20.41 23.66 23.99
CA GLY A 232 -21.81 23.73 24.42
C GLY A 232 -22.75 23.53 23.22
N SER A 233 -23.57 24.53 22.92
CA SER A 233 -24.46 24.55 21.75
C SER A 233 -24.00 25.52 20.66
N ILE A 234 -22.73 25.94 20.66
CA ILE A 234 -22.20 26.88 19.66
C ILE A 234 -21.20 26.15 18.77
N LEU A 235 -21.44 26.22 17.46
CA LEU A 235 -20.53 25.77 16.43
C LEU A 235 -19.63 26.93 16.01
N TYR A 236 -18.33 26.72 16.08
CA TYR A 236 -17.29 27.63 15.62
C TYR A 236 -16.63 27.06 14.37
N ILE A 237 -16.47 27.89 13.35
CA ILE A 237 -15.80 27.53 12.10
C ILE A 237 -14.68 28.52 11.79
N SER A 238 -13.51 28.00 11.41
CA SER A 238 -12.41 28.83 10.93
C SER A 238 -12.53 29.02 9.42
N THR A 239 -12.51 30.28 8.98
CA THR A 239 -12.72 30.65 7.57
C THR A 239 -11.75 31.76 7.13
N PRO A 240 -11.54 31.98 5.81
CA PRO A 240 -10.69 33.05 5.30
C PRO A 240 -11.07 34.47 5.77
N ILE A 241 -12.34 34.71 6.14
CA ILE A 241 -12.85 36.01 6.59
C ILE A 241 -12.91 36.16 8.11
N GLY A 242 -12.51 35.13 8.86
CA GLY A 242 -12.55 35.12 10.32
C GLY A 242 -13.20 33.86 10.89
N ILE A 243 -13.14 33.72 12.20
CA ILE A 243 -13.83 32.66 12.92
C ILE A 243 -15.29 33.06 13.04
N ARG A 244 -16.17 32.26 12.43
CA ARG A 244 -17.62 32.47 12.51
C ARG A 244 -18.22 31.53 13.54
N GLN A 245 -19.30 31.96 14.19
CA GLN A 245 -20.04 31.16 15.15
C GLN A 245 -21.53 31.21 14.88
N ALA A 246 -22.22 30.11 15.18
CA ALA A 246 -23.68 30.03 15.17
C ALA A 246 -24.18 29.04 16.22
N THR A 247 -25.39 29.27 16.73
CA THR A 247 -26.03 28.39 17.70
C THR A 247 -26.63 27.16 17.01
N LEU A 248 -26.30 25.98 17.52
CA LEU A 248 -26.91 24.71 17.15
C LEU A 248 -28.28 24.60 17.84
N SER A 249 -29.33 24.98 17.11
CA SER A 249 -30.73 24.86 17.51
C SER A 249 -31.59 24.53 16.30
N ASN A 250 -32.67 23.78 16.49
CA ASN A 250 -33.64 23.49 15.43
C ASN A 250 -34.36 24.74 14.91
N GLU A 251 -34.30 25.85 15.65
CA GLU A 251 -34.90 27.13 15.28
C GLU A 251 -33.96 28.01 14.42
N VAL A 252 -32.68 27.66 14.35
CA VAL A 252 -31.66 28.45 13.66
C VAL A 252 -31.31 27.78 12.33
N ASN A 253 -31.65 28.44 11.22
CA ASN A 253 -31.24 27.99 9.90
C ASN A 253 -29.75 28.29 9.64
N LEU A 254 -28.89 27.27 9.77
CA LEU A 254 -27.45 27.40 9.57
C LEU A 254 -27.04 27.57 8.09
N GLN A 255 -27.92 27.33 7.13
CA GLN A 255 -27.66 27.65 5.71
C GLN A 255 -27.71 29.15 5.44
N TYR A 256 -28.47 29.90 6.25
CA TYR A 256 -28.58 31.34 6.11
C TYR A 256 -27.39 32.04 6.76
N PHE A 257 -26.52 32.65 5.93
CA PHE A 257 -25.30 33.33 6.39
C PHE A 257 -25.55 34.44 7.44
N GLY A 258 -26.75 35.03 7.47
CA GLY A 258 -27.12 36.06 8.44
C GLY A 258 -27.23 35.55 9.88
N ASN A 259 -27.39 34.24 10.08
CA ASN A 259 -27.41 33.61 11.41
C ASN A 259 -25.99 33.37 11.98
N TRP A 260 -24.95 33.68 11.21
CA TRP A 260 -23.56 33.50 11.62
C TRP A 260 -22.92 34.83 12.00
N THR A 261 -22.31 34.88 13.18
CA THR A 261 -21.58 36.06 13.65
C THR A 261 -20.07 35.82 13.60
N THR A 262 -19.29 36.84 13.27
CA THR A 262 -17.82 36.75 13.25
C THR A 262 -17.26 37.17 14.60
N LEU A 263 -16.39 36.33 15.18
CA LEU A 263 -15.66 36.68 16.39
C LEU A 263 -14.64 37.77 16.10
N LYS A 264 -14.64 38.80 16.96
CA LYS A 264 -13.74 39.94 16.87
C LYS A 264 -12.86 40.03 18.13
N SER A 265 -11.63 40.48 17.96
CA SER A 265 -10.77 40.90 19.06
C SER A 265 -11.38 42.08 19.82
N PRO A 266 -10.88 42.42 21.03
CA PRO A 266 -11.26 43.64 21.73
C PRO A 266 -11.04 44.92 20.91
N SER A 267 -10.11 44.91 19.95
CA SER A 267 -9.87 46.03 19.02
C SER A 267 -10.85 46.07 17.83
N GLY A 268 -11.80 45.13 17.74
CA GLY A 268 -12.81 45.08 16.68
C GLY A 268 -12.37 44.33 15.41
N THR A 269 -11.20 43.71 15.40
CA THR A 269 -10.66 42.99 14.23
C THR A 269 -11.16 41.55 14.20
N ALA A 270 -11.56 41.03 13.03
CA ALA A 270 -11.96 39.63 12.90
C ALA A 270 -10.80 38.68 13.23
N LEU A 271 -11.04 37.71 14.12
CA LEU A 271 -10.02 36.72 14.49
C LEU A 271 -9.87 35.66 13.40
N LYS A 272 -8.65 35.36 12.99
CA LYS A 272 -8.33 34.28 12.05
C LYS A 272 -7.29 33.37 12.68
N GLY A 273 -7.46 32.06 12.55
CA GLY A 273 -6.48 31.12 13.11
C GLY A 273 -6.99 29.71 13.36
N ALA A 274 -6.19 28.96 14.12
CA ALA A 274 -6.48 27.59 14.53
C ALA A 274 -7.38 27.57 15.78
N LEU A 275 -8.23 26.55 15.87
CA LEU A 275 -9.19 26.34 16.95
C LEU A 275 -8.83 25.07 17.72
N CYS A 276 -9.02 25.07 19.04
CA CYS A 276 -9.11 23.82 19.80
C CYS A 276 -10.03 24.00 21.02
N VAL A 277 -10.38 22.89 21.68
CA VAL A 277 -11.25 22.89 22.86
C VAL A 277 -10.57 22.09 23.96
N THR A 278 -10.38 22.70 25.13
CA THR A 278 -9.91 22.00 26.32
C THR A 278 -10.95 22.16 27.44
N GLY A 279 -11.38 21.04 28.03
CA GLY A 279 -12.50 21.05 28.97
C GLY A 279 -13.77 21.63 28.34
N THR A 280 -14.19 22.80 28.79
CA THR A 280 -15.35 23.55 28.26
C THR A 280 -14.97 24.87 27.60
N GLN A 281 -13.69 25.08 27.30
CA GLN A 281 -13.16 26.36 26.84
C GLN A 281 -12.71 26.28 25.38
N LEU A 282 -13.09 27.30 24.60
CA LEU A 282 -12.59 27.51 23.25
C LEU A 282 -11.26 28.26 23.31
N TRP A 283 -10.27 27.74 22.61
CA TRP A 283 -8.98 28.39 22.41
C TRP A 283 -8.76 28.71 20.94
N ILE A 284 -8.18 29.88 20.70
CA ILE A 284 -7.93 30.41 19.36
C ILE A 284 -6.46 30.81 19.26
N GLY A 285 -5.73 30.14 18.39
CA GLY A 285 -4.37 30.52 18.02
C GLY A 285 -4.40 31.37 16.77
N SER A 286 -4.14 32.67 16.89
CA SER A 286 -4.28 33.60 15.77
C SER A 286 -3.09 33.56 14.79
N ILE A 287 -3.33 33.98 13.55
CA ILE A 287 -2.29 34.14 12.52
C ILE A 287 -1.28 35.23 12.88
N GLU A 288 -1.65 36.16 13.77
CA GLU A 288 -0.76 37.18 14.31
C GLU A 288 0.08 36.66 15.49
N GLY A 289 -0.21 35.48 16.03
CA GLY A 289 0.55 34.85 17.12
C GLY A 289 -0.02 35.05 18.52
N ASP A 290 -1.17 35.71 18.67
CA ASP A 290 -1.93 35.73 19.94
C ASP A 290 -2.63 34.40 20.19
N LEU A 291 -2.51 33.88 21.41
CA LEU A 291 -3.33 32.82 21.96
C LEU A 291 -4.47 33.44 22.77
N TRP A 292 -5.69 33.27 22.28
CA TRP A 292 -6.89 33.76 22.93
C TRP A 292 -7.65 32.62 23.61
N LYS A 293 -8.22 32.94 24.76
CA LYS A 293 -9.18 32.13 25.50
C LYS A 293 -10.56 32.77 25.40
N TYR A 294 -11.55 32.01 24.97
CA TYR A 294 -12.94 32.47 24.95
C TYR A 294 -13.72 31.83 26.11
N THR A 295 -14.15 32.65 27.06
CA THR A 295 -14.84 32.22 28.28
C THR A 295 -15.92 33.24 28.67
N ASN A 296 -17.08 32.77 29.10
CA ASN A 296 -18.20 33.62 29.54
C ASN A 296 -18.58 34.74 28.53
N GLY A 297 -18.53 34.43 27.24
CA GLY A 297 -18.83 35.39 26.17
C GLY A 297 -17.75 36.44 25.92
N GLN A 298 -16.63 36.40 26.64
CA GLN A 298 -15.51 37.32 26.51
C GLN A 298 -14.26 36.63 25.96
N LEU A 299 -13.51 37.39 25.15
CA LEU A 299 -12.24 36.97 24.60
C LEU A 299 -11.09 37.60 25.41
N LEU A 300 -10.23 36.75 25.97
CA LEU A 300 -9.08 37.16 26.78
C LEU A 300 -7.79 36.75 26.05
N SER A 301 -6.87 37.70 25.80
CA SER A 301 -5.54 37.36 25.29
C SER A 301 -4.72 36.80 26.45
N THR A 302 -4.11 35.63 26.24
CA THR A 302 -3.34 34.94 27.27
C THR A 302 -1.84 35.02 27.01
N LEU A 303 -1.42 34.79 25.76
CA LEU A 303 -0.01 34.83 25.37
C LEU A 303 0.14 35.40 23.95
N LYS A 304 1.27 36.06 23.69
CA LYS A 304 1.66 36.54 22.37
C LYS A 304 2.99 35.92 21.94
N PHE A 305 2.99 35.30 20.78
CA PHE A 305 4.20 34.82 20.11
C PHE A 305 4.63 35.76 18.99
N ALA A 306 5.92 35.72 18.65
CA ALA A 306 6.48 36.54 17.57
C ALA A 306 6.03 36.11 16.16
N THR A 307 5.54 34.88 16.02
CA THR A 307 5.05 34.31 14.77
C THR A 307 3.62 33.80 14.95
N GLY A 308 2.87 33.73 13.84
CA GLY A 308 1.55 33.12 13.81
C GLY A 308 1.52 31.70 14.37
N ILE A 309 0.37 31.33 14.95
CA ILE A 309 0.12 29.97 15.41
C ILE A 309 -0.46 29.18 14.23
N ASP A 310 0.29 28.20 13.73
CA ASP A 310 -0.10 27.37 12.59
C ASP A 310 -1.07 26.27 12.99
N LYS A 311 -0.89 25.71 14.19
CA LYS A 311 -1.72 24.61 14.69
C LYS A 311 -1.92 24.68 16.19
N LEU A 312 -3.14 24.36 16.60
CA LEU A 312 -3.57 24.24 17.99
C LEU A 312 -4.21 22.87 18.18
N ILE A 313 -3.72 22.10 19.14
CA ILE A 313 -4.14 20.71 19.36
C ILE A 313 -4.49 20.53 20.82
N THR A 314 -5.64 19.92 21.10
CA THR A 314 -6.02 19.50 22.44
C THR A 314 -5.23 18.26 22.84
N LEU A 315 -4.48 18.32 23.94
CA LEU A 315 -3.78 17.14 24.47
C LEU A 315 -4.63 16.41 25.50
N ASP A 316 -5.24 17.16 26.42
CA ASP A 316 -6.22 16.67 27.39
C ASP A 316 -7.13 17.84 27.85
N THR A 317 -7.79 17.71 29.00
CA THR A 317 -8.68 18.75 29.55
C THR A 317 -7.98 20.02 30.03
N GLN A 318 -6.67 19.99 30.28
CA GLN A 318 -5.88 21.07 30.87
C GLN A 318 -4.67 21.48 30.03
N HIS A 319 -4.41 20.79 28.93
CA HIS A 319 -3.22 21.01 28.13
C HIS A 319 -3.56 21.10 26.65
N LEU A 320 -2.89 22.04 25.99
CA LEU A 320 -2.94 22.21 24.55
C LEU A 320 -1.52 22.33 24.00
N LEU A 321 -1.35 21.86 22.77
CA LEU A 321 -0.12 21.96 22.01
C LEU A 321 -0.24 23.07 20.97
N ILE A 322 0.76 23.95 20.98
CA ILE A 322 0.90 25.10 20.10
C ILE A 322 2.03 24.81 19.14
N LYS A 323 1.75 24.88 17.84
CA LYS A 323 2.75 24.88 16.78
C LYS A 323 2.78 26.26 16.14
N ASN A 324 3.96 26.87 16.13
CA ASN A 324 4.22 28.14 15.47
C ASN A 324 5.59 28.03 14.76
N ALA A 325 5.57 28.09 13.44
CA ALA A 325 6.63 27.62 12.56
C ALA A 325 7.08 26.19 12.92
N SER A 326 8.37 26.00 13.19
CA SER A 326 8.95 24.70 13.57
C SER A 326 9.05 24.50 15.09
N VAL A 327 8.42 25.37 15.89
CA VAL A 327 8.50 25.30 17.35
C VAL A 327 7.21 24.69 17.90
N LEU A 328 7.37 23.68 18.74
CA LEU A 328 6.28 23.04 19.48
C LEU A 328 6.33 23.44 20.95
N ARG A 329 5.19 23.82 21.49
CA ARG A 329 5.02 24.19 22.89
C ARG A 329 3.81 23.51 23.48
N VAL A 330 3.91 23.09 24.74
CA VAL A 330 2.78 22.65 25.54
C VAL A 330 2.42 23.80 26.47
N TYR A 331 1.15 24.20 26.42
CA TYR A 331 0.58 25.20 27.30
C TYR A 331 -0.38 24.52 28.29
N GLN A 332 -0.18 24.79 29.56
CA GLN A 332 -1.02 24.27 30.64
C GLN A 332 -2.00 25.35 31.10
N THR A 333 -3.30 25.04 31.06
CA THR A 333 -4.36 26.02 31.28
C THR A 333 -4.60 26.34 32.75
N SER A 334 -4.11 25.51 33.67
CA SER A 334 -4.32 25.68 35.11
C SER A 334 -3.40 26.73 35.76
N ASP A 335 -2.16 26.81 35.30
CA ASP A 335 -1.12 27.70 35.82
C ASP A 335 -0.51 28.62 34.76
N GLU A 336 -1.02 28.54 33.53
CA GLU A 336 -0.58 29.31 32.36
C GLU A 336 0.89 29.09 31.98
N SER A 337 1.47 27.97 32.41
CA SER A 337 2.86 27.63 32.10
C SER A 337 3.03 27.15 30.65
N VAL A 338 4.22 27.41 30.11
CA VAL A 338 4.61 27.03 28.74
C VAL A 338 5.90 26.22 28.81
N SER A 339 5.87 25.01 28.27
CA SER A 339 7.08 24.20 28.06
C SER A 339 7.32 23.96 26.57
N ARG A 340 8.59 23.87 26.16
CA ARG A 340 8.96 23.62 24.76
C ARG A 340 9.20 22.13 24.55
N LEU A 341 8.62 21.56 23.50
CA LEU A 341 8.95 20.23 23.03
C LEU A 341 10.07 20.31 21.98
N THR A 342 11.23 19.73 22.29
CA THR A 342 12.44 19.78 21.42
C THR A 342 12.82 18.43 20.85
N GLU A 343 11.94 17.43 20.93
CA GLU A 343 12.21 16.07 20.47
C GLU A 343 12.36 16.02 18.94
N PRO A 344 13.52 15.60 18.39
CA PRO A 344 13.75 15.55 16.95
C PRO A 344 12.73 14.71 16.17
N LEU A 345 12.25 13.62 16.76
CA LEU A 345 11.27 12.73 16.12
C LEU A 345 9.84 13.31 16.06
N ALA A 346 9.60 14.46 16.71
CA ALA A 346 8.30 15.12 16.77
C ALA A 346 8.24 16.45 16.00
N LEU A 347 9.34 16.89 15.35
CA LEU A 347 9.43 18.25 14.81
C LEU A 347 8.53 18.51 13.59
N GLN A 348 8.06 17.47 12.89
CA GLN A 348 7.11 17.60 11.78
C GLN A 348 5.70 17.15 12.19
N LEU A 349 5.33 17.38 13.46
CA LEU A 349 4.01 17.10 14.01
C LEU A 349 2.90 17.62 13.10
N GLN A 350 2.02 16.71 12.73
CA GLN A 350 0.75 16.98 12.08
C GLN A 350 -0.39 16.86 13.07
N ASP A 351 -0.39 15.88 13.96
CA ASP A 351 -1.45 15.68 14.94
C ASP A 351 -0.92 14.99 16.20
N GLY A 352 -1.67 14.99 17.29
CA GLY A 352 -1.26 14.31 18.51
C GLY A 352 -2.22 14.43 19.68
N PHE A 353 -2.00 13.63 20.71
CA PHE A 353 -2.75 13.66 21.95
C PHE A 353 -1.91 13.11 23.11
N TRP A 354 -2.40 13.30 24.34
CA TRP A 354 -1.91 12.57 25.50
C TRP A 354 -2.82 11.39 25.84
N ASP A 355 -2.20 10.24 26.10
CA ASP A 355 -2.94 9.11 26.63
C ASP A 355 -3.23 9.30 28.13
N SER A 356 -3.98 8.35 28.71
CA SER A 356 -4.34 8.37 30.13
C SER A 356 -3.14 8.31 31.09
N GLN A 357 -1.94 7.99 30.60
CA GLN A 357 -0.69 7.95 31.35
C GLN A 357 0.19 9.18 31.06
N GLN A 358 -0.37 10.22 30.41
CA GLN A 358 0.34 11.44 30.04
C GLN A 358 1.54 11.17 29.11
N LYS A 359 1.45 10.12 28.27
CA LYS A 359 2.42 9.85 27.20
C LYS A 359 1.94 10.49 25.90
N PHE A 360 2.91 11.02 25.17
CA PHE A 360 2.67 11.62 23.86
C PHE A 360 2.46 10.56 22.80
N TRP A 361 1.43 10.73 22.00
CA TRP A 361 1.25 10.06 20.71
C TRP A 361 1.17 11.13 19.64
N ILE A 362 2.04 11.03 18.65
CA ILE A 362 2.27 12.07 17.65
C ILE A 362 2.21 11.45 16.26
N ALA A 363 1.39 12.03 15.38
CA ALA A 363 1.53 11.83 13.95
C ALA A 363 2.60 12.80 13.45
N ASP A 364 3.80 12.28 13.21
CA ASP A 364 4.91 13.03 12.64
C ASP A 364 5.04 12.72 11.14
N TYR A 365 5.21 13.77 10.33
CA TYR A 365 5.24 13.62 8.88
C TYR A 365 6.53 12.97 8.34
N ALA A 366 7.59 12.89 9.14
CA ALA A 366 8.83 12.23 8.75
C ALA A 366 9.01 10.85 9.40
N ASN A 367 8.46 10.67 10.61
CA ASN A 367 8.76 9.53 11.48
C ASN A 367 7.54 8.64 11.79
N GLY A 368 6.35 8.99 11.32
CA GLY A 368 5.15 8.17 11.43
C GLY A 368 4.45 8.37 12.77
N LEU A 369 3.91 7.28 13.34
CA LEU A 369 3.37 7.31 14.69
C LEU A 369 4.52 7.28 15.69
N VAL A 370 4.73 8.37 16.42
CA VAL A 370 5.83 8.53 17.37
C VAL A 370 5.28 8.63 18.79
N SER A 371 5.91 7.93 19.75
CA SER A 371 5.53 8.03 21.16
C SER A 371 6.71 7.83 22.11
N ASN A 372 6.59 8.41 23.30
CA ASN A 372 7.52 8.26 24.43
C ASN A 372 7.05 7.26 25.50
N ILE A 373 6.09 6.38 25.18
CA ILE A 373 5.56 5.40 26.15
C ILE A 373 6.65 4.47 26.73
N SER A 374 7.73 4.19 25.99
CA SER A 374 8.89 3.42 26.45
C SER A 374 9.93 4.25 27.24
N GLY A 375 9.62 5.49 27.61
CA GLY A 375 10.55 6.41 28.29
C GLY A 375 11.38 7.28 27.35
N THR A 376 11.64 6.81 26.12
CA THR A 376 12.22 7.59 25.01
C THR A 376 11.28 7.60 23.81
N TYR A 377 11.37 8.65 22.99
CA TYR A 377 10.60 8.74 21.75
C TYR A 377 11.10 7.72 20.72
N LYS A 378 10.19 6.98 20.12
CA LYS A 378 10.44 6.09 18.98
C LYS A 378 9.22 5.99 18.09
N SER A 379 9.42 5.49 16.86
CA SER A 379 8.34 5.19 15.92
C SER A 379 7.68 3.84 16.25
N TYR A 380 6.37 3.80 16.07
CA TYR A 380 5.47 2.64 16.19
C TYR A 380 4.73 2.38 14.87
N SER A 381 5.14 3.04 13.78
CA SER A 381 4.63 2.72 12.45
C SER A 381 5.07 1.33 11.99
N PRO A 382 4.27 0.62 11.18
CA PRO A 382 4.67 -0.62 10.56
C PRO A 382 6.01 -0.48 9.85
N THR A 383 6.92 -1.42 10.11
CA THR A 383 8.23 -1.45 9.45
C THR A 383 8.03 -1.83 7.99
N SER A 384 8.03 -0.85 7.09
CA SER A 384 8.20 -1.13 5.67
C SER A 384 9.69 -1.38 5.42
N GLN A 385 10.06 -2.61 5.03
CA GLN A 385 11.39 -2.84 4.47
C GLN A 385 11.52 -1.93 3.26
N ASP A 386 12.50 -1.04 3.31
CA ASP A 386 12.76 -0.11 2.23
C ASP A 386 13.27 -0.92 1.02
N THR A 387 12.40 -1.20 0.05
CA THR A 387 12.76 -1.89 -1.18
C THR A 387 13.27 -0.93 -2.26
N LEU A 388 13.66 0.31 -1.89
CA LEU A 388 13.99 1.35 -2.86
C LEU A 388 15.15 0.94 -3.78
N PHE A 389 14.79 0.92 -5.06
CA PHE A 389 15.56 1.34 -6.23
C PHE A 389 16.85 0.58 -6.56
N GLN A 390 16.70 -0.41 -7.44
CA GLN A 390 17.70 -0.65 -8.48
C GLN A 390 17.52 0.38 -9.62
N TYR A 391 18.60 0.67 -10.34
CA TYR A 391 18.50 1.38 -11.63
C TYR A 391 17.47 0.69 -12.53
N ARG A 392 16.68 1.48 -13.27
CA ARG A 392 15.71 0.97 -14.25
C ARG A 392 16.43 0.09 -15.28
N LYS A 393 16.31 -1.24 -15.11
CA LYS A 393 16.94 -2.26 -15.98
C LYS A 393 16.51 -2.16 -17.44
N ASP A 394 15.43 -1.43 -17.71
CA ASP A 394 14.85 -1.22 -19.05
C ASP A 394 15.31 0.08 -19.73
N SER A 395 16.32 0.76 -19.17
CA SER A 395 16.97 1.92 -19.83
C SER A 395 18.11 1.51 -20.77
N ILE A 396 18.77 0.40 -20.43
CA ILE A 396 19.84 -0.19 -21.22
C ILE A 396 19.63 -1.70 -21.19
N ILE A 397 19.42 -2.33 -22.34
CA ILE A 397 19.29 -3.78 -22.46
C ILE A 397 20.39 -4.33 -23.37
N LEU A 398 20.66 -5.63 -23.26
CA LEU A 398 21.51 -6.36 -24.19
C LEU A 398 20.61 -7.30 -24.99
N ASP A 399 20.81 -7.36 -26.30
CA ASP A 399 20.22 -8.42 -27.13
C ASP A 399 21.01 -9.73 -27.02
N SER A 400 20.55 -10.76 -27.72
CA SER A 400 21.18 -12.10 -27.74
C SER A 400 22.64 -12.06 -28.21
N ASP A 401 22.97 -11.12 -29.11
CA ASP A 401 24.32 -10.94 -29.68
C ASP A 401 25.19 -10.00 -28.83
N LYS A 402 24.71 -9.60 -27.64
CA LYS A 402 25.38 -8.66 -26.72
C LYS A 402 25.53 -7.24 -27.27
N ASN A 403 24.74 -6.84 -28.28
CA ASN A 403 24.63 -5.44 -28.64
C ASN A 403 23.83 -4.71 -27.58
N ARG A 404 24.27 -3.50 -27.26
CA ARG A 404 23.70 -2.65 -26.22
C ARG A 404 22.67 -1.70 -26.80
N TRP A 405 21.42 -1.84 -26.39
CA TRP A 405 20.33 -0.96 -26.75
C TRP A 405 20.09 0.03 -25.63
N THR A 406 20.27 1.32 -25.89
CA THR A 406 20.14 2.41 -24.93
C THR A 406 19.02 3.34 -25.39
N ARG A 407 18.00 3.54 -24.54
CA ARG A 407 17.02 4.60 -24.79
C ARG A 407 17.71 5.94 -24.58
N LEU A 408 17.52 6.85 -25.52
CA LEU A 408 18.06 8.21 -25.41
C LEU A 408 17.07 9.10 -24.66
N GLY A 409 17.43 10.37 -24.44
CA GLY A 409 16.58 11.33 -23.73
C GLY A 409 15.23 11.54 -24.41
N ALA A 410 14.41 12.43 -23.84
CA ALA A 410 13.11 12.75 -24.43
C ALA A 410 13.27 13.15 -25.90
N TYR A 411 12.42 12.58 -26.77
CA TYR A 411 12.42 12.79 -28.22
C TYR A 411 13.68 12.32 -28.97
N GLN A 412 14.53 11.49 -28.37
CA GLN A 412 15.80 11.08 -28.98
C GLN A 412 15.86 9.61 -29.45
N GLY A 413 14.78 8.84 -29.32
CA GLY A 413 14.73 7.46 -29.81
C GLY A 413 15.68 6.51 -29.07
N ILE A 414 16.33 5.62 -29.82
CA ILE A 414 17.19 4.54 -29.30
C ILE A 414 18.55 4.60 -29.99
N MET A 415 19.61 4.29 -29.24
CA MET A 415 20.93 4.00 -29.78
C MET A 415 21.26 2.52 -29.56
N VAL A 416 21.69 1.84 -30.61
CA VAL A 416 22.24 0.48 -30.56
C VAL A 416 23.75 0.56 -30.72
N GLU A 417 24.52 -0.01 -29.79
CA GLU A 417 25.98 -0.09 -29.87
C GLU A 417 26.44 -1.55 -29.84
N THR A 418 27.20 -1.94 -30.85
CA THR A 418 27.82 -3.27 -30.92
C THR A 418 29.03 -3.37 -29.96
N PRO A 419 29.49 -4.58 -29.62
CA PRO A 419 30.76 -4.76 -28.91
C PRO A 419 31.97 -4.11 -29.62
N ALA A 420 31.91 -3.99 -30.95
CA ALA A 420 32.90 -3.29 -31.77
C ALA A 420 32.71 -1.76 -31.79
N GLN A 421 31.88 -1.20 -30.91
CA GLN A 421 31.59 0.23 -30.75
C GLN A 421 30.94 0.91 -31.97
N LYS A 422 30.48 0.15 -32.98
CA LYS A 422 29.62 0.68 -34.04
C LYS A 422 28.26 1.07 -33.45
N ARG A 423 27.78 2.29 -33.76
CA ARG A 423 26.52 2.86 -33.29
C ARG A 423 25.47 2.97 -34.40
N THR A 424 24.21 2.74 -34.05
CA THR A 424 23.04 2.91 -34.91
C THR A 424 21.95 3.62 -34.13
N TYR A 425 21.26 4.58 -34.75
CA TYR A 425 20.22 5.38 -34.09
C TYR A 425 18.86 5.05 -34.71
N LEU A 426 17.86 4.82 -33.85
CA LEU A 426 16.51 4.46 -34.25
C LEU A 426 15.52 5.51 -33.74
N TYR A 427 14.66 5.97 -34.64
CA TYR A 427 13.70 7.05 -34.47
C TYR A 427 12.35 6.71 -35.11
N THR A 428 11.46 7.69 -35.17
CA THR A 428 10.23 7.64 -35.96
C THR A 428 10.52 7.65 -37.46
N GLY A 429 9.73 6.93 -38.24
CA GLY A 429 9.81 6.94 -39.70
C GLY A 429 10.40 5.65 -40.29
N LYS A 430 9.89 5.29 -41.47
CA LYS A 430 10.30 4.08 -42.20
C LYS A 430 11.76 4.20 -42.68
N GLY A 431 12.53 3.13 -42.53
CA GLY A 431 13.96 3.07 -42.77
C GLY A 431 14.82 3.70 -41.68
N GLN A 432 14.23 4.14 -40.56
CA GLN A 432 14.92 4.83 -39.47
C GLN A 432 14.62 4.24 -38.10
N GLY A 433 13.89 3.12 -38.00
CA GLY A 433 13.42 2.60 -36.71
C GLY A 433 11.92 2.36 -36.70
N ASN A 434 11.16 3.19 -37.42
CA ASN A 434 9.70 3.16 -37.49
C ASN A 434 9.02 3.11 -36.10
N LEU A 435 9.63 3.76 -35.11
CA LEU A 435 9.06 3.85 -33.76
C LEU A 435 7.74 4.64 -33.79
N PRO A 436 6.72 4.26 -32.99
CA PRO A 436 5.49 5.04 -32.87
C PRO A 436 5.72 6.45 -32.32
N SER A 437 6.72 6.62 -31.46
CA SER A 437 7.19 7.91 -30.93
C SER A 437 8.69 7.83 -30.61
N ALA A 438 9.39 8.95 -30.81
CA ALA A 438 10.81 9.08 -30.42
C ALA A 438 11.00 9.23 -28.90
N SER A 439 9.92 9.41 -28.14
CA SER A 439 9.95 9.41 -26.68
C SER A 439 9.80 7.98 -26.16
N VAL A 440 10.94 7.31 -26.01
CA VAL A 440 11.02 5.92 -25.54
C VAL A 440 11.08 5.87 -24.01
N ALA A 441 10.11 5.20 -23.41
CA ALA A 441 10.00 5.11 -21.96
C ALA A 441 10.56 3.80 -21.41
N SER A 442 10.53 2.71 -22.19
CA SER A 442 10.95 1.37 -21.74
C SER A 442 11.40 0.50 -22.91
N MET A 443 12.36 -0.39 -22.67
CA MET A 443 12.76 -1.44 -23.61
C MET A 443 13.01 -2.74 -22.85
N THR A 444 12.61 -3.87 -23.42
CA THR A 444 12.88 -5.18 -22.84
C THR A 444 13.14 -6.23 -23.92
N LEU A 445 14.03 -7.17 -23.64
CA LEU A 445 14.26 -8.36 -24.47
C LEU A 445 13.31 -9.46 -23.98
N ASP A 446 12.55 -10.04 -24.89
CA ASP A 446 11.65 -11.14 -24.56
C ASP A 446 12.32 -12.52 -24.71
N LYS A 447 11.62 -13.59 -24.33
CA LYS A 447 12.18 -14.95 -24.37
C LYS A 447 12.41 -15.50 -25.79
N TYR A 448 11.87 -14.85 -26.82
CA TYR A 448 12.11 -15.18 -28.23
C TYR A 448 13.24 -14.34 -28.85
N GLY A 449 13.91 -13.50 -28.05
CA GLY A 449 14.97 -12.61 -28.52
C GLY A 449 14.44 -11.35 -29.22
N GLN A 450 13.15 -11.06 -29.13
CA GLN A 450 12.55 -9.85 -29.70
C GLN A 450 12.70 -8.69 -28.72
N ILE A 451 12.92 -7.49 -29.24
CA ILE A 451 12.99 -6.28 -28.40
C ILE A 451 11.65 -5.55 -28.46
N TRP A 452 10.99 -5.48 -27.31
CA TRP A 452 9.77 -4.73 -27.10
C TRP A 452 10.07 -3.33 -26.59
N VAL A 453 9.48 -2.34 -27.22
CA VAL A 453 9.72 -0.91 -26.93
C VAL A 453 8.40 -0.24 -26.55
N GLY A 454 8.35 0.31 -25.34
CA GLY A 454 7.26 1.16 -24.87
C GLY A 454 7.56 2.63 -25.16
N THR A 455 6.64 3.31 -25.83
CA THR A 455 6.74 4.72 -26.20
C THR A 455 5.56 5.52 -25.66
N THR A 456 5.61 6.85 -25.81
CA THR A 456 4.46 7.72 -25.49
C THR A 456 3.26 7.57 -26.44
N ALA A 457 3.39 6.78 -27.52
CA ALA A 457 2.35 6.56 -28.54
C ALA A 457 2.15 5.06 -28.84
N GLY A 458 2.25 4.21 -27.82
CA GLY A 458 2.11 2.76 -27.95
C GLY A 458 3.43 2.00 -28.07
N VAL A 459 3.36 0.82 -28.70
CA VAL A 459 4.42 -0.21 -28.67
C VAL A 459 5.08 -0.40 -30.05
N ALA A 460 6.37 -0.67 -30.04
CA ALA A 460 7.13 -1.15 -31.20
C ALA A 460 7.85 -2.46 -30.85
N VAL A 461 8.06 -3.33 -31.84
CA VAL A 461 8.77 -4.60 -31.69
C VAL A 461 9.82 -4.74 -32.79
N PHE A 462 11.05 -5.04 -32.39
CA PHE A 462 12.10 -5.53 -33.27
C PHE A 462 12.16 -7.06 -33.14
N ASP A 463 11.67 -7.76 -34.15
CA ASP A 463 11.67 -9.23 -34.25
C ASP A 463 13.06 -9.82 -34.53
N ASP A 464 13.89 -9.09 -35.28
CA ASP A 464 15.28 -9.44 -35.56
C ASP A 464 16.23 -8.27 -35.19
N PRO A 465 16.65 -8.16 -33.90
CA PRO A 465 17.61 -7.15 -33.48
C PRO A 465 18.93 -7.17 -34.24
N ALA A 466 19.37 -8.33 -34.74
CA ALA A 466 20.62 -8.45 -35.51
C ALA A 466 20.51 -7.78 -36.89
N SER A 467 19.30 -7.74 -37.47
CA SER A 467 19.03 -6.99 -38.70
C SER A 467 19.25 -5.49 -38.57
N VAL A 468 19.07 -4.93 -37.37
CA VAL A 468 19.32 -3.52 -37.11
C VAL A 468 20.81 -3.19 -37.21
N VAL A 469 21.66 -4.04 -36.61
CA VAL A 469 23.11 -3.84 -36.61
C VAL A 469 23.74 -4.05 -37.99
N SER A 470 23.23 -5.04 -38.72
CA SER A 470 23.64 -5.34 -40.10
C SER A 470 23.09 -4.34 -41.12
N GLY A 471 22.09 -3.52 -40.76
CA GLY A 471 21.45 -2.55 -41.64
C GLY A 471 20.49 -3.18 -42.66
N ARG A 472 20.15 -4.47 -42.52
CA ARG A 472 19.22 -5.17 -43.42
C ARG A 472 17.78 -4.69 -43.24
N ASN A 473 17.37 -4.52 -41.99
CA ASN A 473 16.09 -3.93 -41.62
C ASN A 473 16.28 -3.14 -40.34
N LEU A 474 15.97 -1.84 -40.38
CA LEU A 474 16.04 -0.95 -39.24
C LEU A 474 14.69 -0.77 -38.56
N ASP A 475 13.59 -1.22 -39.17
CA ASP A 475 12.25 -0.84 -38.75
C ASP A 475 11.63 -1.85 -37.79
N ALA A 476 11.10 -1.34 -36.70
CA ALA A 476 10.15 -2.07 -35.86
C ALA A 476 8.78 -2.16 -36.54
N TYR A 477 8.04 -3.20 -36.18
CA TYR A 477 6.60 -3.27 -36.43
C TYR A 477 5.81 -2.97 -35.15
N THR A 478 4.54 -2.65 -35.29
CA THR A 478 3.62 -2.49 -34.15
C THR A 478 2.61 -3.63 -34.16
N PRO A 479 2.50 -4.43 -33.09
CA PRO A 479 1.48 -5.45 -32.97
C PRO A 479 0.06 -4.87 -33.14
N ILE A 480 -0.88 -5.70 -33.59
CA ILE A 480 -2.26 -5.30 -33.82
C ILE A 480 -3.16 -6.01 -32.82
N PHE A 481 -3.93 -5.25 -32.07
CA PHE A 481 -4.98 -5.72 -31.17
C PHE A 481 -6.31 -5.09 -31.60
N GLU A 482 -7.35 -5.90 -31.81
CA GLU A 482 -8.67 -5.46 -32.27
C GLU A 482 -8.64 -4.50 -33.48
N LYS A 483 -7.84 -4.85 -34.50
CA LYS A 483 -7.63 -4.07 -35.74
C LYS A 483 -7.00 -2.68 -35.52
N ARG A 484 -6.42 -2.42 -34.35
CA ARG A 484 -5.71 -1.19 -34.03
C ARG A 484 -4.27 -1.50 -33.63
N ARG A 485 -3.37 -0.55 -33.85
CA ARG A 485 -2.01 -0.61 -33.31
C ARG A 485 -2.08 -0.73 -31.79
N LEU A 486 -1.35 -1.70 -31.24
CA LEU A 486 -1.35 -2.02 -29.82
C LEU A 486 -1.02 -0.77 -28.99
N LEU A 487 -1.96 -0.40 -28.13
CA LEU A 487 -1.84 0.72 -27.20
C LEU A 487 -1.50 2.08 -27.88
N ALA A 488 -1.92 2.30 -29.13
CA ALA A 488 -1.55 3.50 -29.90
C ALA A 488 -1.92 4.85 -29.26
N ASN A 489 -2.95 4.86 -28.41
CA ASN A 489 -3.41 6.05 -27.68
C ASN A 489 -2.95 6.08 -26.22
N GLU A 490 -2.06 5.18 -25.84
CA GLU A 490 -1.57 5.04 -24.47
C GLU A 490 -0.07 5.37 -24.40
N THR A 491 0.30 6.06 -23.33
CA THR A 491 1.72 6.20 -22.96
C THR A 491 2.14 4.94 -22.23
N VAL A 492 2.98 4.12 -22.86
CA VAL A 492 3.50 2.88 -22.29
C VAL A 492 4.79 3.20 -21.54
N THR A 493 4.72 3.24 -20.21
CA THR A 493 5.82 3.71 -19.35
C THR A 493 6.84 2.62 -19.03
N THR A 494 6.41 1.36 -19.08
CA THR A 494 7.19 0.17 -18.69
C THR A 494 6.62 -1.08 -19.36
N ILE A 495 7.50 -1.99 -19.77
CA ILE A 495 7.15 -3.33 -20.24
C ILE A 495 7.98 -4.35 -19.45
N ALA A 496 7.31 -5.33 -18.84
CA ALA A 496 7.94 -6.46 -18.18
C ALA A 496 7.48 -7.78 -18.81
N ILE A 497 8.38 -8.77 -18.84
CA ILE A 497 8.15 -10.09 -19.44
C ILE A 497 8.01 -11.10 -18.31
N ASP A 498 6.92 -11.85 -18.29
CA ASP A 498 6.73 -12.92 -17.29
C ASP A 498 7.23 -14.29 -17.78
N GLY A 499 7.17 -15.29 -16.91
CA GLY A 499 7.67 -16.63 -17.22
C GLY A 499 7.01 -17.32 -18.42
N GLY A 500 5.79 -16.90 -18.80
CA GLY A 500 5.10 -17.36 -20.02
C GLY A 500 5.33 -16.46 -21.23
N ASN A 501 6.37 -15.62 -21.19
CA ASN A 501 6.69 -14.62 -22.20
C ASN A 501 5.60 -13.55 -22.45
N ARG A 502 4.60 -13.44 -21.56
CA ARG A 502 3.51 -12.47 -21.69
C ARG A 502 3.97 -11.07 -21.34
N LYS A 503 3.28 -10.08 -21.88
CA LYS A 503 3.71 -8.68 -21.83
C LYS A 503 2.90 -7.89 -20.79
N TRP A 504 3.53 -7.60 -19.66
CA TRP A 504 3.00 -6.71 -18.63
C TRP A 504 3.36 -5.27 -18.97
N MET A 505 2.37 -4.48 -19.37
CA MET A 505 2.55 -3.11 -19.84
C MET A 505 1.92 -2.13 -18.85
N GLY A 506 2.75 -1.29 -18.23
CA GLY A 506 2.29 -0.18 -17.41
C GLY A 506 2.00 1.05 -18.27
N THR A 507 0.90 1.73 -17.99
CA THR A 507 0.45 2.92 -18.73
C THR A 507 0.02 4.03 -17.78
N ASN A 508 -0.49 5.14 -18.34
CA ASN A 508 -1.17 6.17 -17.55
C ASN A 508 -2.62 5.78 -17.19
N ASN A 509 -3.14 4.69 -17.76
CA ASN A 509 -4.52 4.22 -17.58
C ASN A 509 -4.59 2.82 -16.93
N GLY A 510 -3.55 2.41 -16.21
CA GLY A 510 -3.48 1.14 -15.49
C GLY A 510 -2.44 0.18 -16.08
N VAL A 511 -2.57 -1.10 -15.71
CA VAL A 511 -1.70 -2.18 -16.15
C VAL A 511 -2.45 -3.07 -17.12
N PHE A 512 -1.87 -3.31 -18.30
CA PHE A 512 -2.38 -4.25 -19.28
C PHE A 512 -1.48 -5.48 -19.34
N LEU A 513 -2.07 -6.67 -19.36
CA LEU A 513 -1.37 -7.92 -19.60
C LEU A 513 -1.82 -8.48 -20.95
N PHE A 514 -0.88 -8.59 -21.89
CA PHE A 514 -1.13 -9.19 -23.20
C PHE A 514 -0.46 -10.55 -23.35
N SER A 515 -0.96 -11.37 -24.29
CA SER A 515 -0.32 -12.59 -24.77
C SER A 515 1.13 -12.36 -25.21
N GLU A 516 1.87 -13.45 -25.43
CA GLU A 516 3.29 -13.41 -25.81
C GLU A 516 3.58 -12.58 -27.07
N ASP A 517 2.65 -12.56 -28.02
CA ASP A 517 2.72 -11.84 -29.30
C ASP A 517 2.00 -10.49 -29.29
N GLY A 518 1.33 -10.13 -28.19
CA GLY A 518 0.58 -8.87 -28.06
C GLY A 518 -0.77 -8.84 -28.77
N THR A 519 -1.31 -9.97 -29.23
CA THR A 519 -2.56 -10.03 -30.01
C THR A 519 -3.82 -10.28 -29.17
N GLU A 520 -3.68 -10.74 -27.93
CA GLU A 520 -4.79 -11.00 -27.01
C GLU A 520 -4.60 -10.26 -25.68
N LEU A 521 -5.64 -9.55 -25.23
CA LEU A 521 -5.67 -8.95 -23.89
C LEU A 521 -6.05 -10.01 -22.85
N VAL A 522 -5.10 -10.39 -22.01
CA VAL A 522 -5.29 -11.38 -20.95
C VAL A 522 -5.93 -10.74 -19.71
N ASN A 523 -5.49 -9.53 -19.33
CA ASN A 523 -6.07 -8.82 -18.19
C ASN A 523 -5.82 -7.31 -18.25
N ASN A 524 -6.66 -6.53 -17.56
CA ASN A 524 -6.51 -5.10 -17.35
C ASN A 524 -6.81 -4.74 -15.88
N PHE A 525 -5.82 -4.15 -15.21
CA PHE A 525 -5.94 -3.68 -13.84
C PHE A 525 -5.98 -2.15 -13.79
N THR A 526 -7.03 -1.62 -13.17
CA THR A 526 -7.26 -0.19 -12.91
C THR A 526 -7.65 0.02 -11.44
N VAL A 527 -7.65 1.26 -10.97
CA VAL A 527 -8.14 1.61 -9.61
C VAL A 527 -9.60 1.20 -9.38
N LYS A 528 -10.40 1.05 -10.46
CA LYS A 528 -11.84 0.75 -10.42
C LYS A 528 -12.11 -0.74 -10.20
N ASN A 529 -11.30 -1.61 -10.78
CA ASN A 529 -11.51 -3.06 -10.75
C ASN A 529 -10.42 -3.82 -9.99
N SER A 530 -9.48 -3.11 -9.35
CA SER A 530 -8.40 -3.72 -8.60
C SER A 530 -7.94 -2.86 -7.40
N PRO A 531 -7.14 -3.44 -6.49
CA PRO A 531 -6.51 -2.72 -5.39
C PRO A 531 -5.40 -1.75 -5.81
N LEU A 532 -5.20 -1.49 -7.10
CA LEU A 532 -4.22 -0.51 -7.57
C LEU A 532 -4.45 0.86 -6.88
N PRO A 533 -3.38 1.51 -6.36
CA PRO A 533 -3.47 2.83 -5.77
C PRO A 533 -3.73 3.94 -6.81
N SER A 534 -3.17 3.80 -8.00
CA SER A 534 -3.28 4.79 -9.08
C SER A 534 -3.17 4.09 -10.44
N ASN A 535 -3.86 4.63 -11.44
CA ASN A 535 -3.74 4.19 -12.84
C ASN A 535 -2.42 4.66 -13.49
N GLN A 536 -1.73 5.63 -12.89
CA GLN A 536 -0.47 6.14 -13.41
C GLN A 536 0.67 5.22 -12.99
N ILE A 537 1.01 4.27 -13.86
CA ILE A 537 2.06 3.27 -13.63
C ILE A 537 3.41 3.84 -14.06
N SER A 538 4.39 3.74 -13.19
CA SER A 538 5.75 4.26 -13.43
C SER A 538 6.76 3.15 -13.73
N TYR A 539 6.57 1.96 -13.16
CA TYR A 539 7.45 0.81 -13.35
C TYR A 539 6.75 -0.49 -12.97
N ILE A 540 7.07 -1.58 -13.68
CA ILE A 540 6.70 -2.95 -13.32
C ILE A 540 7.98 -3.79 -13.29
N GLY A 541 8.15 -4.56 -12.22
CA GLY A 541 9.19 -5.59 -12.09
C GLY A 541 8.55 -6.93 -11.76
N ILE A 542 9.18 -8.03 -12.17
CA ILE A 542 8.70 -9.38 -11.88
C ILE A 542 9.82 -10.15 -11.22
N GLU A 543 9.53 -10.80 -10.10
CA GLU A 543 10.42 -11.79 -9.49
C GLU A 543 10.24 -13.11 -10.25
N PRO A 544 11.21 -13.52 -11.09
CA PRO A 544 10.97 -14.61 -12.04
C PRO A 544 10.73 -15.95 -11.35
N SER A 545 11.41 -16.18 -10.22
CA SER A 545 11.34 -17.44 -9.48
C SER A 545 10.01 -17.68 -8.76
N THR A 546 9.28 -16.61 -8.42
CA THR A 546 7.99 -16.70 -7.72
C THR A 546 6.81 -16.32 -8.60
N GLY A 547 7.04 -15.53 -9.65
CA GLY A 547 5.99 -14.93 -10.46
C GLY A 547 5.33 -13.70 -9.82
N GLU A 548 5.90 -13.15 -8.74
CA GLU A 548 5.35 -11.96 -8.08
C GLU A 548 5.65 -10.71 -8.91
N VAL A 549 4.60 -9.98 -9.27
CA VAL A 549 4.64 -8.78 -10.12
C VAL A 549 4.56 -7.54 -9.23
N TYR A 550 5.65 -6.80 -9.12
CA TYR A 550 5.74 -5.55 -8.39
C TYR A 550 5.35 -4.39 -9.30
N ILE A 551 4.33 -3.63 -8.89
CA ILE A 551 3.75 -2.53 -9.67
C ILE A 551 3.91 -1.23 -8.89
N ARG A 552 4.68 -0.31 -9.44
CA ARG A 552 4.90 1.02 -8.86
C ARG A 552 4.01 2.05 -9.53
N THR A 553 3.14 2.66 -8.75
CA THR A 553 2.23 3.72 -9.19
C THR A 553 2.67 5.09 -8.67
N SER A 554 2.02 6.16 -9.14
CA SER A 554 2.22 7.52 -8.60
C SER A 554 1.79 7.67 -7.14
N GLN A 555 1.00 6.74 -6.58
CA GLN A 555 0.43 6.81 -5.23
C GLN A 555 0.83 5.65 -4.32
N GLY A 556 1.90 4.93 -4.66
CA GLY A 556 2.42 3.81 -3.87
C GLY A 556 2.74 2.58 -4.71
N MET A 557 3.33 1.58 -4.06
CA MET A 557 3.68 0.31 -4.68
C MET A 557 2.80 -0.82 -4.14
N VAL A 558 2.43 -1.73 -5.03
CA VAL A 558 1.72 -2.97 -4.71
C VAL A 558 2.41 -4.14 -5.42
N SER A 559 2.20 -5.36 -4.95
CA SER A 559 2.55 -6.57 -5.70
C SER A 559 1.31 -7.41 -5.98
N TYR A 560 1.35 -8.14 -7.09
CA TYR A 560 0.33 -9.08 -7.52
C TYR A 560 0.97 -10.45 -7.77
N GLN A 561 0.42 -11.50 -7.15
CA GLN A 561 0.91 -12.85 -7.39
C GLN A 561 0.46 -13.33 -8.77
N GLY A 562 1.38 -13.33 -9.74
CA GLY A 562 1.10 -13.63 -11.14
C GLY A 562 0.82 -15.11 -11.44
N THR A 563 0.14 -15.35 -12.56
CA THR A 563 -0.20 -16.70 -13.05
C THR A 563 0.93 -17.34 -13.86
N ALA A 564 2.10 -16.71 -13.93
CA ALA A 564 3.26 -17.19 -14.65
C ALA A 564 4.49 -17.17 -13.72
N MET A 565 5.41 -18.11 -13.92
CA MET A 565 6.62 -18.27 -13.12
C MET A 565 7.71 -18.86 -14.03
N GLU A 566 8.96 -18.42 -13.91
CA GLU A 566 10.07 -19.05 -14.64
C GLU A 566 10.43 -20.39 -14.03
N ALA A 567 10.93 -21.32 -14.86
CA ALA A 567 11.43 -22.59 -14.34
C ALA A 567 12.72 -22.38 -13.53
N GLY A 568 12.75 -22.95 -12.31
CA GLY A 568 13.98 -23.06 -11.54
C GLY A 568 14.83 -24.27 -11.95
N ASP A 569 16.07 -24.34 -11.47
CA ASP A 569 17.06 -25.36 -11.85
C ASP A 569 16.70 -26.81 -11.47
N ASN A 570 15.66 -27.02 -10.65
CA ASN A 570 15.28 -28.34 -10.12
C ASN A 570 13.79 -28.65 -10.36
N ILE A 571 13.43 -29.02 -11.59
CA ILE A 571 12.10 -29.58 -11.89
C ILE A 571 12.07 -31.02 -11.34
N SER A 572 11.49 -31.21 -10.15
CA SER A 572 11.53 -32.47 -9.39
C SER A 572 10.61 -33.60 -9.93
N GLY A 573 10.01 -33.42 -11.11
CA GLY A 573 9.09 -34.39 -11.73
C GLY A 573 7.73 -34.54 -11.02
N LYS A 574 7.45 -33.77 -9.97
CA LYS A 574 6.14 -33.64 -9.32
C LYS A 574 5.78 -32.18 -9.16
N ALA A 575 4.52 -31.86 -9.43
CA ALA A 575 4.02 -30.49 -9.28
C ALA A 575 3.63 -30.20 -7.82
N LEU A 576 3.88 -28.96 -7.39
CA LEU A 576 3.32 -28.41 -6.17
C LEU A 576 1.92 -27.88 -6.47
N ILE A 577 0.90 -28.43 -5.83
CA ILE A 577 -0.50 -28.05 -6.08
C ILE A 577 -1.13 -27.46 -4.82
N TYR A 578 -1.66 -26.23 -4.93
CA TYR A 578 -2.26 -25.51 -3.81
C TYR A 578 -3.43 -24.61 -4.24
N PRO A 579 -4.44 -24.42 -3.37
CA PRO A 579 -4.64 -25.15 -2.13
C PRO A 579 -5.00 -26.61 -2.40
N ASN A 580 -4.59 -27.51 -1.52
CA ASN A 580 -4.92 -28.92 -1.61
C ASN A 580 -5.08 -29.50 -0.18
N PRO A 581 -6.29 -29.85 0.27
CA PRO A 581 -7.54 -29.84 -0.49
C PRO A 581 -8.07 -28.43 -0.81
N VAL A 582 -8.82 -28.32 -1.91
CA VAL A 582 -9.62 -27.15 -2.25
C VAL A 582 -10.90 -27.21 -1.45
N ARG A 583 -11.08 -26.25 -0.53
CA ARG A 583 -12.22 -26.20 0.39
C ARG A 583 -13.41 -25.42 -0.19
N PRO A 584 -14.64 -25.61 0.34
CA PRO A 584 -15.84 -24.97 -0.20
C PRO A 584 -15.75 -23.44 -0.27
N GLU A 585 -15.13 -22.82 0.72
CA GLU A 585 -14.95 -21.37 0.88
C GLU A 585 -13.86 -20.76 -0.02
N TYR A 586 -13.06 -21.59 -0.70
CA TYR A 586 -12.01 -21.11 -1.58
C TYR A 586 -12.55 -20.79 -2.97
N GLU A 587 -12.51 -19.50 -3.33
CA GLU A 587 -12.93 -18.98 -4.65
C GLU A 587 -11.74 -18.61 -5.56
N GLY A 588 -10.51 -18.83 -5.10
CA GLY A 588 -9.30 -18.48 -5.85
C GLY A 588 -8.90 -19.50 -6.92
N LEU A 589 -7.71 -19.29 -7.50
CA LEU A 589 -7.13 -20.19 -8.49
C LEU A 589 -6.34 -21.33 -7.84
N ILE A 590 -6.71 -22.57 -8.16
CA ILE A 590 -5.91 -23.75 -7.90
C ILE A 590 -4.64 -23.64 -8.75
N THR A 591 -3.50 -23.59 -8.08
CA THR A 591 -2.19 -23.36 -8.70
C THR A 591 -1.40 -24.66 -8.76
N ILE A 592 -0.73 -24.87 -9.89
CA ILE A 592 0.08 -26.05 -10.19
C ILE A 592 1.46 -25.54 -10.60
N ASP A 593 2.43 -25.62 -9.69
CA ASP A 593 3.80 -25.12 -9.84
C ASP A 593 4.82 -26.24 -10.07
N GLY A 594 5.96 -25.89 -10.64
CA GLY A 594 7.06 -26.84 -10.88
C GLY A 594 6.86 -27.66 -12.16
N LEU A 595 6.13 -27.11 -13.12
CA LEU A 595 5.91 -27.73 -14.43
C LEU A 595 7.07 -27.41 -15.40
N TYR A 596 7.21 -28.19 -16.45
CA TYR A 596 8.02 -27.77 -17.60
C TYR A 596 7.45 -26.51 -18.24
N GLU A 597 8.32 -25.70 -18.83
CA GLU A 597 7.88 -24.47 -19.47
C GLU A 597 6.95 -24.76 -20.65
N ASN A 598 5.83 -24.02 -20.72
CA ASN A 598 4.90 -24.02 -21.86
C ASN A 598 4.29 -25.39 -22.19
N VAL A 599 4.15 -26.28 -21.21
CA VAL A 599 3.57 -27.62 -21.37
C VAL A 599 2.04 -27.60 -21.28
N VAL A 600 1.37 -28.50 -22.01
CA VAL A 600 -0.08 -28.70 -21.88
C VAL A 600 -0.38 -29.44 -20.58
N VAL A 601 -1.30 -28.92 -19.80
CA VAL A 601 -1.78 -29.46 -18.52
C VAL A 601 -3.22 -29.91 -18.66
N LYS A 602 -3.48 -31.18 -18.33
CA LYS A 602 -4.79 -31.81 -18.39
C LYS A 602 -5.22 -32.23 -16.99
N ILE A 603 -6.42 -31.84 -16.62
CA ILE A 603 -7.05 -32.23 -15.35
C ILE A 603 -8.14 -33.24 -15.68
N THR A 604 -8.06 -34.41 -15.06
CA THR A 604 -8.99 -35.52 -15.29
C THR A 604 -9.62 -35.99 -13.98
N ASP A 605 -10.78 -36.65 -14.06
CA ASP A 605 -11.33 -37.38 -12.91
C ASP A 605 -10.64 -38.74 -12.71
N VAL A 606 -11.07 -39.48 -11.68
CA VAL A 606 -10.52 -40.83 -11.40
C VAL A 606 -10.78 -41.87 -12.50
N ALA A 607 -11.74 -41.61 -13.40
CA ALA A 607 -12.05 -42.45 -14.55
C ALA A 607 -11.23 -42.05 -15.81
N GLY A 608 -10.38 -41.02 -15.70
CA GLY A 608 -9.56 -40.51 -16.81
C GLY A 608 -10.30 -39.58 -17.77
N ARG A 609 -11.54 -39.14 -17.44
CA ARG A 609 -12.29 -38.20 -18.28
C ARG A 609 -11.69 -36.81 -18.12
N LEU A 610 -11.47 -36.11 -19.24
CA LEU A 610 -10.97 -34.73 -19.26
C LEU A 610 -12.00 -33.78 -18.66
N ILE A 611 -11.57 -33.03 -17.64
CA ILE A 611 -12.36 -32.03 -16.93
C ILE A 611 -11.95 -30.63 -17.37
N TYR A 612 -10.65 -30.38 -17.51
CA TYR A 612 -10.09 -29.09 -17.87
C TYR A 612 -8.73 -29.25 -18.57
N GLU A 613 -8.42 -28.39 -19.53
CA GLU A 613 -7.15 -28.35 -20.23
C GLU A 613 -6.64 -26.89 -20.28
N THR A 614 -5.35 -26.69 -20.05
CA THR A 614 -4.68 -25.38 -20.13
C THR A 614 -3.22 -25.55 -20.52
N LYS A 615 -2.52 -24.47 -20.83
CA LYS A 615 -1.06 -24.43 -20.97
C LYS A 615 -0.43 -23.84 -19.71
N SER A 616 0.78 -24.27 -19.35
CA SER A 616 1.57 -23.57 -18.33
C SER A 616 2.14 -22.27 -18.89
N ASN A 617 2.13 -21.20 -18.08
CA ASN A 617 2.81 -19.95 -18.38
C ASN A 617 4.19 -20.01 -17.69
N GLY A 618 5.20 -20.42 -18.44
CA GLY A 618 6.45 -20.90 -17.85
C GLY A 618 6.19 -22.16 -17.03
N SER A 619 6.64 -22.19 -15.78
CA SER A 619 6.56 -23.35 -14.88
C SER A 619 5.26 -23.43 -14.04
N ARG A 620 4.28 -22.55 -14.30
CA ARG A 620 3.02 -22.46 -13.53
C ARG A 620 1.78 -22.63 -14.42
N ALA A 621 0.82 -23.41 -13.95
CA ALA A 621 -0.54 -23.46 -14.50
C ALA A 621 -1.57 -23.17 -13.41
N VAL A 622 -2.75 -22.69 -13.83
CA VAL A 622 -3.84 -22.31 -12.93
C VAL A 622 -5.18 -22.86 -13.40
N TRP A 623 -6.07 -23.16 -12.45
CA TRP A 623 -7.43 -23.63 -12.70
C TRP A 623 -8.38 -23.07 -11.65
N ASN A 624 -9.55 -22.59 -12.06
CA ASN A 624 -10.57 -22.03 -11.16
C ASN A 624 -11.47 -23.10 -10.50
N GLY A 625 -11.20 -24.39 -10.70
CA GLY A 625 -12.01 -25.48 -10.14
C GLY A 625 -13.40 -25.62 -10.78
N GLN A 626 -13.57 -25.11 -12.00
CA GLN A 626 -14.81 -25.15 -12.76
C GLN A 626 -14.64 -25.87 -14.10
N TYR A 627 -15.74 -26.34 -14.66
CA TYR A 627 -15.78 -26.82 -16.04
C TYR A 627 -15.59 -25.66 -17.03
N PRO A 628 -15.09 -25.91 -18.26
CA PRO A 628 -15.03 -24.89 -19.32
C PRO A 628 -16.38 -24.27 -19.65
N THR A 629 -17.47 -25.02 -19.46
CA THR A 629 -18.86 -24.56 -19.64
C THR A 629 -19.40 -23.75 -18.45
N GLY A 630 -18.60 -23.56 -17.40
CA GLY A 630 -19.01 -23.00 -16.12
C GLY A 630 -19.51 -24.06 -15.13
N GLY A 631 -19.60 -23.67 -13.86
CA GLY A 631 -20.04 -24.53 -12.75
C GLY A 631 -18.88 -25.26 -12.05
N LYS A 632 -18.95 -25.30 -10.72
CA LYS A 632 -17.92 -25.92 -9.86
C LYS A 632 -17.91 -27.44 -10.04
N VAL A 633 -16.72 -28.02 -10.07
CA VAL A 633 -16.59 -29.49 -10.08
C VAL A 633 -17.05 -30.10 -8.75
N PRO A 634 -17.62 -31.32 -8.75
CA PRO A 634 -18.06 -31.99 -7.53
C PRO A 634 -16.89 -32.39 -6.62
N THR A 635 -17.21 -32.70 -5.36
CA THR A 635 -16.27 -33.31 -4.41
C THR A 635 -15.63 -34.56 -5.02
N GLY A 636 -14.30 -34.65 -5.00
CA GLY A 636 -13.59 -35.76 -5.63
C GLY A 636 -12.08 -35.56 -5.71
N ILE A 637 -11.40 -36.58 -6.23
CA ILE A 637 -9.98 -36.54 -6.56
C ILE A 637 -9.84 -36.35 -8.06
N TYR A 638 -9.02 -35.37 -8.44
CA TYR A 638 -8.70 -35.04 -9.81
C TYR A 638 -7.20 -35.25 -10.05
N TYR A 639 -6.84 -35.79 -11.20
CA TYR A 639 -5.45 -36.04 -11.60
C TYR A 639 -4.95 -34.92 -12.50
N VAL A 640 -3.77 -34.40 -12.18
CA VAL A 640 -3.06 -33.41 -13.00
C VAL A 640 -2.01 -34.14 -13.82
N MET A 641 -2.16 -34.10 -15.13
CA MET A 641 -1.23 -34.68 -16.09
C MET A 641 -0.66 -33.60 -16.99
N THR A 642 0.58 -33.76 -17.42
CA THR A 642 1.16 -32.94 -18.49
C THR A 642 1.36 -33.76 -19.73
N SER A 643 1.18 -33.16 -20.90
CA SER A 643 1.55 -33.76 -22.18
C SER A 643 2.55 -32.88 -22.91
N THR A 644 3.65 -33.47 -23.38
CA THR A 644 4.57 -32.80 -24.31
C THR A 644 4.01 -32.80 -25.73
N ASP A 645 4.59 -31.99 -26.61
CA ASP A 645 4.22 -31.93 -28.04
C ASP A 645 4.43 -33.27 -28.76
N GLU A 646 5.32 -34.12 -28.25
CA GLU A 646 5.57 -35.49 -28.73
C GLU A 646 4.54 -36.51 -28.22
N GLY A 647 3.55 -36.08 -27.44
CA GLY A 647 2.48 -36.92 -26.91
C GLY A 647 2.81 -37.68 -25.63
N ASN A 648 4.01 -37.51 -25.07
CA ASN A 648 4.39 -38.14 -23.81
C ASN A 648 3.60 -37.53 -22.65
N GLN A 649 2.89 -38.37 -21.89
CA GLN A 649 2.12 -37.95 -20.73
C GLN A 649 2.82 -38.31 -19.42
N ALA A 650 2.80 -37.38 -18.47
CA ALA A 650 3.33 -37.60 -17.13
C ALA A 650 2.31 -37.15 -16.08
N LEU A 651 2.08 -38.00 -15.07
CA LEU A 651 1.24 -37.66 -13.92
C LEU A 651 2.04 -36.76 -12.97
N MET A 652 1.58 -35.53 -12.79
CA MET A 652 2.26 -34.52 -11.99
C MET A 652 1.75 -34.44 -10.54
N GLY A 653 0.49 -34.81 -10.29
CA GLY A 653 -0.09 -34.76 -8.95
C GLY A 653 -1.59 -35.04 -8.90
N LYS A 654 -2.17 -34.86 -7.71
CA LYS A 654 -3.61 -35.02 -7.46
C LYS A 654 -4.16 -33.80 -6.74
N ILE A 655 -5.38 -33.39 -7.09
CA ILE A 655 -6.14 -32.33 -6.44
C ILE A 655 -7.30 -32.99 -5.70
N ALA A 656 -7.44 -32.75 -4.40
CA ALA A 656 -8.65 -33.08 -3.67
C ALA A 656 -9.57 -31.85 -3.62
N VAL A 657 -10.80 -31.98 -4.09
CA VAL A 657 -11.83 -30.93 -3.97
C VAL A 657 -12.88 -31.38 -2.96
N VAL A 658 -13.20 -30.50 -2.01
CA VAL A 658 -14.24 -30.69 -1.00
C VAL A 658 -15.26 -29.57 -1.16
N ARG A 659 -16.54 -29.93 -1.33
CA ARG A 659 -17.67 -29.02 -1.50
C ARG A 659 -18.72 -29.27 -0.44
#